data_AF-A0A6B2M474-F1
#
_entry.id   AF-A0A6B2M474-F1
#
_cell.length_a   1.000
_cell.length_b   1.000
_cell.length_c   1.000
_cell.angle_alpha   90.00
_cell.angle_beta   90.00
_cell.angle_gamma   90.00
#
_symmetry.space_group_name_H-M   'P 1'
#
loop_
_entity.id
_entity.type
_entity.pdbx_description
1 polymer ?
#
loop_
_entity_poly.entity_id
_entity_poly.type
_entity_poly.pdbx_seq_one_letter_code
_entity_poly.pdbx_strand_id
1 'polypeptide(L)'
;MMKTLLIPLTLCYALSSTAETQPTTKSLIETQGLRYVSQTETGTRYQRFREDILELPRKELGLNPDKARNTTGGIIAFRTDAPEITARFKILSANYMGSGFGVFENGTLVEEFKFSPKETEAVLTVTSQRDGDSLFEIALPSFANVEFQGVDAACSALPPVKKRVYVALGDSISHGNGQDGFGHKTWPFLLSRKLGYELFNLAVGGGKVSVPVAEMLEDWDSIDLITILIGYNDLHYDQKTPEQYRAKVNELLDTIRKNHPDTRIICITPLFTKRPVSDKTGATIEEFRSELVDLVTARMADDKNLSFINGEEVSSEKNLRLEKPDDPVHLGIEGAELLASALAEKILFRANETAEERDARMAWWREAKFGMFVHWGIYAAAEGEWKGATFPDMRPGFEWLMCKGEPGGIDKDEYVEALAPKMTLERFDPEQWAVLAAEAGMKYFVITAKHHDGFGMVDFPFTALDIADRTPYAADPMVPLSKAMRANGLKFGFYFSQSQDWSRPGARPNWYKGLDGDWNEYVDQFAAPQLRHLLGGTYGNIDLLWFDSGRSTKTREGAMRIWQELTAQPDILVNNRLKLDEYGDFDCPEQWIPPSVQDKKTWETCMTMNGGWGYNPTDTNWKSTDELIRNLCLVVSRGGNYLLNIGPRADGTWEPQVVERLKGIGAWMRTNSEAIYGTRPNPIGPIREGSITWKPTGESSRLYVHIMDWPADGKIYLPLKSPIRAARFLGDSDTRPTWETGQDSTIIHLNRDKPIHPAATVLVLDLNTPSPEAMPLVVRQDQNGGLLMLAVEAQGEGGLHVHNREPCLDGWSGRNQERRLASWTVRVDKGGTFVVNLKYGFNTDQDIGEMAFVVETQGKDIRMPIQITGVEPDSHNKERNQLVSEKFQSGEVIDLPPGLHTIKLLAEGAPEAFKRPPGRENQILCYTGFPMLKELRLELIP
;
A
#
# COMPACT_ATOMS: atom_id res chain seq x y z
N MET A 1 -31.81 44.24 51.33
CA MET A 1 -30.50 44.19 52.01
C MET A 1 -29.59 43.30 51.15
N MET A 2 -28.97 43.79 50.07
CA MET A 2 -27.84 44.71 49.97
C MET A 2 -26.59 44.26 50.75
N LYS A 3 -25.56 43.86 49.98
CA LYS A 3 -24.09 43.95 50.17
C LYS A 3 -23.47 42.96 49.17
N THR A 4 -23.14 43.32 47.92
CA THR A 4 -22.08 44.22 47.44
C THR A 4 -20.70 43.87 48.02
N LEU A 5 -19.82 43.31 47.17
CA LEU A 5 -18.46 43.83 46.99
C LEU A 5 -17.89 43.37 45.63
N LEU A 6 -17.67 44.35 44.75
CA LEU A 6 -16.76 44.29 43.62
C LEU A 6 -15.31 44.20 44.13
N ILE A 7 -14.44 43.48 43.41
CA ILE A 7 -12.99 43.73 43.37
C ILE A 7 -12.57 43.74 41.89
N PRO A 8 -11.75 44.72 41.44
CA PRO A 8 -11.53 45.00 40.02
C PRO A 8 -10.32 44.26 39.43
N LEU A 9 -10.41 43.98 38.13
CA LEU A 9 -9.26 43.74 37.26
C LEU A 9 -8.26 44.88 37.41
N THR A 10 -7.02 44.57 37.79
CA THR A 10 -5.87 45.42 37.47
C THR A 10 -4.79 44.54 36.88
N LEU A 11 -4.62 44.70 35.56
CA LEU A 11 -3.55 44.18 34.74
C LEU A 11 -2.23 44.76 35.25
N CYS A 12 -1.37 43.94 35.85
CA CYS A 12 0.04 44.28 36.03
C CYS A 12 0.84 43.54 34.96
N TYR A 13 1.13 44.24 33.86
CA TYR A 13 2.26 43.93 32.99
C TYR A 13 3.54 44.12 33.82
N ALA A 14 4.02 43.03 34.42
CA ALA A 14 5.39 42.96 34.90
C ALA A 14 6.25 42.49 33.73
N LEU A 15 6.89 43.46 33.06
CA LEU A 15 8.07 43.23 32.22
C LEU A 15 9.17 42.64 33.12
N SER A 16 9.17 41.32 33.29
CA SER A 16 10.39 40.61 33.68
C SER A 16 11.17 40.35 32.40
N SER A 17 12.18 41.17 32.15
CA SER A 17 13.29 40.82 31.27
C SER A 17 13.94 39.55 31.81
N THR A 18 13.47 38.39 31.38
CA THR A 18 14.29 37.19 31.41
C THR A 18 15.37 37.43 30.38
N ALA A 19 16.57 37.79 30.85
CA ALA A 19 17.76 37.60 30.06
C ALA A 19 17.68 36.17 29.53
N GLU A 20 17.57 36.02 28.20
CA GLU A 20 17.79 34.75 27.54
C GLU A 20 19.16 34.26 27.97
N THR A 21 19.18 33.38 28.97
CA THR A 21 20.36 32.58 29.24
C THR A 21 20.54 31.73 28.01
N GLN A 22 21.53 32.10 27.18
CA GLN A 22 21.97 31.25 26.08
C GLN A 22 22.12 29.82 26.60
N PRO A 23 21.51 28.81 25.92
CA PRO A 23 21.69 27.43 26.30
C PRO A 23 23.18 27.13 26.38
N THR A 24 23.65 26.64 27.54
CA THR A 24 25.02 26.14 27.63
C THR A 24 25.22 25.05 26.57
N THR A 25 26.41 24.91 25.99
CA THR A 25 26.72 23.91 24.95
C THR A 25 26.30 22.48 25.33
N LYS A 26 26.13 22.16 26.62
CA LYS A 26 25.59 20.89 27.13
C LYS A 26 24.10 20.65 26.89
N SER A 27 23.26 21.68 26.72
CA SER A 27 21.83 21.51 26.42
C SER A 27 21.53 21.39 24.91
N LEU A 28 22.57 21.33 24.07
CA LEU A 28 22.49 21.27 22.61
C LEU A 28 23.01 19.93 22.05
N ILE A 29 23.43 19.02 22.93
CA ILE A 29 23.90 17.67 22.59
C ILE A 29 22.89 16.67 23.15
N GLU A 30 22.36 15.82 22.27
CA GLU A 30 21.41 14.75 22.62
C GLU A 30 22.13 13.40 22.65
N THR A 31 21.69 12.52 23.55
CA THR A 31 22.15 11.14 23.63
C THR A 31 21.01 10.21 23.32
N GLN A 32 21.21 9.28 22.38
CA GLN A 32 20.18 8.31 21.99
C GLN A 32 20.69 6.89 22.28
N GLY A 33 19.78 6.00 22.68
CA GLY A 33 20.06 4.58 22.92
C GLY A 33 20.82 4.27 24.22
N LEU A 34 20.95 5.26 25.11
CA LEU A 34 21.64 5.15 26.39
C LEU A 34 20.77 5.74 27.50
N ARG A 35 20.43 4.92 28.50
CA ARG A 35 19.47 5.32 29.55
C ARG A 35 20.15 5.91 30.79
N TYR A 36 21.26 5.33 31.22
CA TYR A 36 21.94 5.72 32.46
C TYR A 36 23.11 6.65 32.12
N VAL A 37 22.89 7.95 32.32
CA VAL A 37 23.86 9.00 32.01
C VAL A 37 24.30 9.69 33.29
N SER A 38 25.61 9.80 33.49
CA SER A 38 26.19 10.45 34.67
C SER A 38 27.27 11.46 34.27
N GLN A 39 27.33 12.58 34.99
CA GLN A 39 28.38 13.57 34.81
C GLN A 39 29.60 13.19 35.67
N THR A 40 30.79 13.31 35.08
CA THR A 40 32.07 13.11 35.80
C THR A 40 32.87 14.42 35.80
N GLU A 41 33.98 14.45 36.52
CA GLU A 41 34.89 15.60 36.52
C GLU A 41 35.49 15.89 35.12
N THR A 42 35.57 14.87 34.27
CA THR A 42 36.28 14.94 32.97
C THR A 42 35.37 14.81 31.75
N GLY A 43 34.06 14.57 31.92
CA GLY A 43 33.12 14.44 30.82
C GLY A 43 31.75 13.88 31.21
N THR A 44 31.09 13.26 30.24
CA THR A 44 29.81 12.54 30.43
C THR A 44 30.02 11.06 30.21
N ARG A 45 29.60 10.24 31.18
CA ARG A 45 29.67 8.78 31.14
C ARG A 45 28.29 8.19 30.84
N TYR A 46 28.30 7.16 30.01
CA TYR A 46 27.11 6.47 29.56
C TYR A 46 27.15 4.99 29.98
N GLN A 47 26.02 4.44 30.39
CA GLN A 47 25.89 3.01 30.68
C GLN A 47 24.63 2.44 30.04
N ARG A 48 24.71 1.16 29.66
CA ARG A 48 23.58 0.39 29.11
C ARG A 48 22.78 -0.35 30.19
N PHE A 49 23.37 -0.56 31.37
CA PHE A 49 22.79 -1.35 32.45
C PHE A 49 22.80 -0.58 33.77
N ARG A 50 21.81 -0.87 34.61
CA ARG A 50 21.72 -0.40 36.00
C ARG A 50 22.88 -0.99 36.82
N GLU A 51 23.43 -0.22 37.74
CA GLU A 51 24.65 -0.61 38.45
C GLU A 51 24.44 -1.82 39.36
N ASP A 52 23.29 -1.91 40.04
CA ASP A 52 22.89 -3.07 40.86
C ASP A 52 22.80 -4.38 40.05
N ILE A 53 22.34 -4.32 38.80
CA ILE A 53 22.31 -5.47 37.88
C ILE A 53 23.73 -5.92 37.54
N LEU A 54 24.67 -4.97 37.36
CA LEU A 54 26.08 -5.27 37.09
C LEU A 54 26.82 -5.85 38.31
N GLU A 55 26.32 -5.61 39.52
CA GLU A 55 26.86 -6.14 40.77
C GLU A 55 26.40 -7.58 41.06
N LEU A 56 25.39 -8.09 40.35
CA LEU A 56 24.90 -9.46 40.53
C LEU A 56 25.99 -10.51 40.22
N PRO A 57 25.97 -11.67 40.92
CA PRO A 57 26.86 -12.79 40.59
C PRO A 57 26.75 -13.20 39.13
N ARG A 58 27.89 -13.39 38.45
CA ARG A 58 27.94 -13.73 37.00
C ARG A 58 27.05 -14.91 36.59
N LYS A 59 26.86 -15.89 37.49
CA LYS A 59 26.00 -17.07 37.25
C LYS A 59 24.51 -16.69 37.22
N GLU A 60 24.10 -15.75 38.05
CA GLU A 60 22.73 -15.24 38.14
C GLU A 60 22.44 -14.25 37.02
N LEU A 61 23.39 -13.35 36.75
CA LEU A 61 23.30 -12.35 35.69
C LEU A 61 23.35 -12.97 34.28
N GLY A 62 24.03 -14.10 34.10
CA GLY A 62 24.08 -14.82 32.82
C GLY A 62 24.94 -14.15 31.72
N LEU A 63 25.66 -13.07 32.04
CA LEU A 63 26.56 -12.36 31.13
C LEU A 63 27.79 -11.81 31.87
N ASN A 64 28.78 -11.28 31.15
CA ASN A 64 29.96 -10.65 31.76
C ASN A 64 29.71 -9.16 32.04
N PRO A 65 29.69 -8.69 33.30
CA PRO A 65 29.48 -7.28 33.65
C PRO A 65 30.45 -6.32 32.96
N ASP A 66 31.72 -6.69 32.81
CA ASP A 66 32.72 -5.81 32.17
C ASP A 66 32.40 -5.55 30.70
N LYS A 67 31.85 -6.57 30.01
CA LYS A 67 31.38 -6.42 28.63
C LYS A 67 30.03 -5.73 28.53
N ALA A 68 29.24 -5.70 29.61
CA ALA A 68 27.96 -4.99 29.64
C ALA A 68 28.16 -3.46 29.77
N ARG A 69 29.29 -3.03 30.35
CA ARG A 69 29.65 -1.62 30.54
C ARG A 69 30.09 -0.86 29.29
N ASN A 70 30.20 -1.50 28.14
CA ASN A 70 30.50 -0.81 26.88
C ASN A 70 29.28 -0.02 26.36
N THR A 71 29.51 0.81 25.36
CA THR A 71 28.54 1.77 24.83
C THR A 71 27.94 1.36 23.49
N THR A 72 27.85 0.05 23.21
CA THR A 72 27.40 -0.51 21.93
C THR A 72 26.10 0.11 21.44
N GLY A 73 26.13 0.77 20.28
CA GLY A 73 24.94 1.26 19.60
C GLY A 73 24.36 2.58 20.12
N GLY A 74 24.94 3.16 21.18
CA GLY A 74 24.59 4.50 21.64
C GLY A 74 25.01 5.58 20.63
N ILE A 75 24.32 6.72 20.62
CA ILE A 75 24.59 7.84 19.72
C ILE A 75 24.74 9.13 20.54
N ILE A 76 25.69 9.96 20.12
CA ILE A 76 25.78 11.37 20.52
C ILE A 76 25.44 12.23 19.30
N ALA A 77 24.40 13.05 19.41
CA ALA A 77 23.87 13.86 18.32
C ALA A 77 23.94 15.36 18.63
N PHE A 78 24.25 16.17 17.63
CA PHE A 78 24.26 17.64 17.71
C PHE A 78 24.16 18.25 16.32
N ARG A 79 23.65 19.49 16.22
CA ARG A 79 23.64 20.26 14.97
C ARG A 79 24.70 21.34 14.98
N THR A 80 25.30 21.64 13.84
CA THR A 80 26.30 22.70 13.67
C THR A 80 26.44 23.07 12.20
N ASP A 81 26.74 24.33 11.91
CA ASP A 81 27.12 24.84 10.58
C ASP A 81 28.63 24.93 10.38
N ALA A 82 29.41 24.54 11.40
CA ALA A 82 30.86 24.52 11.34
C ALA A 82 31.35 23.60 10.19
N PRO A 83 32.31 24.05 9.37
CA PRO A 83 32.86 23.26 8.27
C PRO A 83 33.70 22.09 8.75
N GLU A 84 34.14 22.10 10.00
CA GLU A 84 34.87 21.03 10.65
C GLU A 84 34.40 20.88 12.10
N ILE A 85 34.31 19.65 12.56
CA ILE A 85 33.99 19.30 13.95
C ILE A 85 35.14 18.51 14.56
N THR A 86 35.43 18.73 15.85
CA THR A 86 36.35 17.87 16.61
C THR A 86 35.70 17.36 17.90
N ALA A 87 35.43 16.06 17.98
CA ALA A 87 34.86 15.42 19.17
C ALA A 87 35.94 14.67 19.97
N ARG A 88 35.90 14.79 21.30
CA ARG A 88 36.90 14.18 22.20
C ARG A 88 36.28 13.15 23.14
N PHE A 89 36.96 12.02 23.28
CA PHE A 89 36.55 10.91 24.11
C PHE A 89 37.72 10.39 24.95
N LYS A 90 37.44 10.03 26.19
CA LYS A 90 38.33 9.22 27.03
C LYS A 90 37.91 7.75 26.94
N ILE A 91 38.84 6.87 26.63
CA ILE A 91 38.61 5.42 26.56
C ILE A 91 38.82 4.85 27.97
N LEU A 92 37.74 4.42 28.60
CA LEU A 92 37.75 3.89 29.97
C LEU A 92 38.20 2.43 30.01
N SER A 93 37.74 1.64 29.05
CA SER A 93 38.19 0.27 28.84
C SER A 93 37.91 -0.13 27.39
N ALA A 94 38.79 -0.95 26.81
CA ALA A 94 38.61 -1.52 25.49
C ALA A 94 38.94 -3.01 25.54
N ASN A 95 38.10 -3.83 24.92
CA ASN A 95 38.37 -5.25 24.76
C ASN A 95 39.60 -5.47 23.86
N TYR A 96 40.19 -6.67 23.90
CA TYR A 96 41.45 -7.01 23.22
C TYR A 96 41.44 -6.85 21.68
N MET A 97 40.28 -6.62 21.05
CA MET A 97 40.13 -6.46 19.60
C MET A 97 40.18 -5.01 19.09
N GLY A 98 40.19 -4.02 19.99
CA GLY A 98 39.97 -2.62 19.62
C GLY A 98 38.50 -2.36 19.29
N SER A 99 38.16 -1.12 18.96
CA SER A 99 36.80 -0.71 18.61
C SER A 99 36.82 0.53 17.72
N GLY A 100 35.66 0.99 17.25
CA GLY A 100 35.60 2.22 16.49
C GLY A 100 34.27 2.96 16.56
N PHE A 101 34.34 4.23 16.19
CA PHE A 101 33.23 5.16 16.06
C PHE A 101 32.81 5.26 14.59
N GLY A 102 31.51 5.46 14.35
CA GLY A 102 31.00 5.89 13.05
C GLY A 102 30.44 7.30 13.17
N VAL A 103 30.83 8.22 12.30
CA VAL A 103 30.31 9.58 12.26
C VAL A 103 29.39 9.72 11.06
N PHE A 104 28.17 10.18 11.32
CA PHE A 104 27.14 10.40 10.31
C PHE A 104 26.84 11.89 10.21
N GLU A 105 26.62 12.37 8.98
CA GLU A 105 26.12 13.70 8.67
C GLU A 105 24.77 13.56 7.96
N ASN A 106 23.70 14.11 8.55
CA ASN A 106 22.32 14.00 8.06
C ASN A 106 21.94 12.56 7.70
N GLY A 107 22.31 11.61 8.56
CA GLY A 107 22.04 10.17 8.40
C GLY A 107 22.98 9.44 7.42
N THR A 108 23.89 10.14 6.74
CA THR A 108 24.89 9.52 5.85
C THR A 108 26.18 9.28 6.61
N LEU A 109 26.73 8.06 6.58
CA LEU A 109 28.05 7.80 7.17
C LEU A 109 29.11 8.59 6.40
N VAL A 110 29.86 9.44 7.10
CA VAL A 110 30.91 10.29 6.50
C VAL A 110 32.32 9.87 6.89
N GLU A 111 32.52 9.29 8.08
CA GLU A 111 33.85 8.89 8.55
C GLU A 111 33.77 7.73 9.56
N GLU A 112 34.81 6.89 9.62
CA GLU A 112 34.96 5.83 10.63
C GLU A 112 36.32 5.95 11.33
N PHE A 113 36.31 5.92 12.67
CA PHE A 113 37.53 6.04 13.47
C PHE A 113 37.76 4.77 14.28
N LYS A 114 38.88 4.09 14.03
CA LYS A 114 39.25 2.86 14.73
C LYS A 114 40.41 3.12 15.69
N PHE A 115 40.32 2.56 16.89
CA PHE A 115 41.36 2.66 17.91
C PHE A 115 41.75 1.28 18.47
N SER A 116 42.99 1.19 18.91
CA SER A 116 43.55 -0.02 19.53
C SER A 116 43.16 -0.15 21.00
N PRO A 117 43.22 -1.36 21.59
CA PRO A 117 42.93 -1.56 23.02
C PRO A 117 43.82 -0.79 23.99
N LYS A 118 44.94 -0.22 23.52
CA LYS A 118 45.94 0.47 24.33
C LYS A 118 45.70 1.98 24.41
N GLU A 119 44.84 2.51 23.55
CA GLU A 119 44.53 3.93 23.52
C GLU A 119 43.66 4.30 24.72
N THR A 120 43.93 5.48 25.28
CA THR A 120 43.21 6.02 26.46
C THR A 120 42.38 7.25 26.10
N GLU A 121 42.56 7.78 24.89
CA GLU A 121 41.87 8.94 24.34
C GLU A 121 41.59 8.70 22.85
N ALA A 122 40.48 9.27 22.36
CA ALA A 122 40.15 9.34 20.94
C ALA A 122 39.70 10.76 20.59
N VAL A 123 40.28 11.31 19.53
CA VAL A 123 39.95 12.64 18.98
C VAL A 123 39.48 12.45 17.55
N LEU A 124 38.23 12.77 17.28
CA LEU A 124 37.57 12.56 15.99
C LEU A 124 37.42 13.92 15.31
N THR A 125 38.16 14.15 14.22
CA THR A 125 38.07 15.39 13.43
C THR A 125 37.45 15.06 12.06
N VAL A 126 36.33 15.70 11.73
CA VAL A 126 35.57 15.45 10.49
C VAL A 126 35.25 16.77 9.80
N THR A 127 35.55 16.85 8.51
CA THR A 127 35.13 17.95 7.64
C THR A 127 33.71 17.68 7.12
N SER A 128 32.83 18.67 7.24
CA SER A 128 31.47 18.62 6.71
C SER A 128 31.50 18.39 5.20
N GLN A 129 30.63 17.51 4.68
CA GLN A 129 30.51 17.24 3.25
C GLN A 129 29.55 18.23 2.56
N ARG A 130 28.92 19.13 3.33
CA ARG A 130 27.91 20.08 2.85
C ARG A 130 28.11 21.45 3.49
N ASP A 131 27.66 22.49 2.78
CA ASP A 131 27.57 23.84 3.31
C ASP A 131 26.31 24.00 4.16
N GLY A 132 26.42 24.71 5.29
CA GLY A 132 25.29 25.05 6.16
C GLY A 132 25.12 24.11 7.36
N ASP A 133 24.00 24.28 8.07
CA ASP A 133 23.71 23.57 9.32
C ASP A 133 23.37 22.08 9.08
N SER A 134 24.18 21.20 9.65
CA SER A 134 24.08 19.74 9.52
C SER A 134 23.85 19.05 10.85
N LEU A 135 23.08 17.97 10.85
CA LEU A 135 22.95 17.04 11.98
C LEU A 135 24.11 16.05 11.96
N PHE A 136 24.97 16.09 12.98
CA PHE A 136 26.00 15.08 13.20
C PHE A 136 25.55 14.06 14.24
N GLU A 137 25.74 12.77 13.94
CA GLU A 137 25.53 11.66 14.87
C GLU A 137 26.81 10.84 14.99
N ILE A 138 27.34 10.68 16.21
CA ILE A 138 28.50 9.84 16.49
C ILE A 138 28.00 8.54 17.14
N ALA A 139 28.07 7.45 16.40
CA ALA A 139 27.77 6.11 16.89
C ALA A 139 28.93 5.56 17.73
N LEU A 140 28.59 5.11 18.94
CA LEU A 140 29.54 4.67 19.94
C LEU A 140 30.00 3.20 19.74
N PRO A 141 31.22 2.85 20.19
CA PRO A 141 31.87 1.56 19.92
C PRO A 141 31.22 0.35 20.62
N SER A 142 31.31 -0.83 19.99
CA SER A 142 30.72 -2.09 20.51
C SER A 142 31.54 -2.80 21.59
N PHE A 143 32.84 -2.54 21.72
CA PHE A 143 33.71 -3.27 22.65
C PHE A 143 34.58 -2.36 23.50
N ALA A 144 34.17 -1.10 23.63
CA ALA A 144 34.82 -0.16 24.50
C ALA A 144 33.79 0.62 25.32
N ASN A 145 34.21 1.03 26.50
CA ASN A 145 33.52 2.01 27.31
C ASN A 145 34.23 3.35 27.13
N VAL A 146 33.46 4.40 26.85
CA VAL A 146 33.97 5.73 26.55
C VAL A 146 33.25 6.78 27.37
N GLU A 147 33.97 7.86 27.66
CA GLU A 147 33.45 9.07 28.29
C GLU A 147 33.61 10.23 27.32
N PHE A 148 32.50 10.91 27.02
CA PHE A 148 32.50 12.02 26.07
C PHE A 148 32.92 13.31 26.77
N GLN A 149 33.95 13.96 26.25
CA GLN A 149 34.55 15.16 26.84
C GLN A 149 34.02 16.46 26.22
N GLY A 150 33.46 16.39 25.01
CA GLY A 150 32.85 17.52 24.32
C GLY A 150 33.14 17.53 22.81
N VAL A 151 32.50 18.48 22.13
CA VAL A 151 32.74 18.80 20.72
C VAL A 151 33.21 20.25 20.59
N ASP A 152 34.23 20.47 19.77
CA ASP A 152 34.75 21.78 19.40
C ASP A 152 34.02 22.28 18.14
N ALA A 153 32.78 22.74 18.33
CA ALA A 153 31.93 23.33 17.30
C ALA A 153 30.82 24.16 17.96
N ALA A 154 30.32 25.18 17.26
CA ALA A 154 29.17 25.95 17.72
C ALA A 154 27.88 25.16 17.44
N CYS A 155 27.29 24.57 18.47
CA CYS A 155 26.09 23.76 18.29
C CYS A 155 24.80 24.61 18.24
N SER A 156 23.81 24.11 17.51
CA SER A 156 22.44 24.63 17.45
C SER A 156 21.44 23.63 18.06
N ALA A 157 20.20 24.07 18.31
CA ALA A 157 19.18 23.24 18.95
C ALA A 157 18.71 22.11 18.01
N LEU A 158 18.52 20.91 18.57
CA LEU A 158 17.93 19.79 17.86
C LEU A 158 16.40 19.94 17.82
N PRO A 159 15.74 19.70 16.66
CA PRO A 159 14.29 19.63 16.63
C PRO A 159 13.81 18.45 17.50
N PRO A 160 12.71 18.59 18.24
CA PRO A 160 12.18 17.51 19.06
C PRO A 160 11.65 16.39 18.14
N VAL A 161 12.41 15.29 18.01
CA VAL A 161 11.98 14.10 17.28
C VAL A 161 11.80 12.95 18.27
N LYS A 162 10.56 12.69 18.68
CA LYS A 162 10.26 11.51 19.50
C LYS A 162 10.31 10.26 18.60
N LYS A 163 11.44 9.54 18.62
CA LYS A 163 11.60 8.25 17.94
C LYS A 163 10.89 7.13 18.72
N ARG A 164 10.47 6.08 18.01
CA ARG A 164 9.99 4.85 18.63
C ARG A 164 11.13 4.11 19.31
N VAL A 165 10.88 3.48 20.46
CA VAL A 165 11.89 2.80 21.27
C VAL A 165 12.00 1.33 20.87
N TYR A 166 13.20 0.90 20.48
CA TYR A 166 13.53 -0.48 20.17
C TYR A 166 14.57 -1.01 21.16
N VAL A 167 14.24 -2.07 21.88
CA VAL A 167 15.19 -2.81 22.73
C VAL A 167 15.61 -4.10 22.06
N ALA A 168 16.92 -4.31 21.90
CA ALA A 168 17.46 -5.58 21.39
C ALA A 168 18.05 -6.40 22.54
N LEU A 169 17.46 -7.56 22.82
CA LEU A 169 18.01 -8.58 23.71
C LEU A 169 18.71 -9.65 22.89
N GLY A 170 19.84 -10.14 23.39
CA GLY A 170 20.49 -11.28 22.77
C GLY A 170 21.92 -11.50 23.22
N ASP A 171 22.66 -12.22 22.39
CA ASP A 171 23.97 -12.74 22.74
C ASP A 171 25.12 -12.05 21.98
N SER A 172 26.23 -12.74 21.78
CA SER A 172 27.38 -12.22 21.03
C SER A 172 27.07 -11.78 19.60
N ILE A 173 26.08 -12.37 18.96
CA ILE A 173 25.66 -12.01 17.60
C ILE A 173 25.06 -10.60 17.61
N SER A 174 24.05 -10.37 18.45
CA SER A 174 23.40 -9.06 18.63
C SER A 174 24.32 -7.99 19.20
N HIS A 175 25.33 -8.41 19.95
CA HIS A 175 26.29 -7.49 20.55
C HIS A 175 27.27 -6.87 19.55
N GLY A 176 27.54 -7.50 18.40
CA GLY A 176 28.48 -6.94 17.42
C GLY A 176 29.72 -7.81 17.12
N ASN A 177 29.77 -9.07 17.59
CA ASN A 177 30.93 -9.91 17.29
C ASN A 177 31.00 -10.23 15.79
N GLY A 178 32.11 -9.88 15.16
CA GLY A 178 32.32 -10.04 13.72
C GLY A 178 32.08 -8.76 12.91
N GLN A 179 31.62 -7.67 13.55
CA GLN A 179 31.36 -6.39 12.89
C GLN A 179 32.44 -5.33 13.21
N ASP A 180 33.68 -5.81 13.32
CA ASP A 180 34.92 -5.02 13.43
C ASP A 180 34.97 -3.99 14.58
N GLY A 181 34.14 -4.20 15.62
CA GLY A 181 34.09 -3.35 16.80
C GLY A 181 33.34 -2.02 16.63
N PHE A 182 32.60 -1.87 15.54
CA PHE A 182 31.74 -0.72 15.28
C PHE A 182 30.31 -0.97 15.75
N GLY A 183 29.75 -0.04 16.54
CA GLY A 183 28.35 -0.09 17.01
C GLY A 183 27.35 0.00 15.86
N HIS A 184 27.64 0.86 14.88
CA HIS A 184 26.75 1.13 13.76
C HIS A 184 26.66 0.00 12.73
N LYS A 185 27.55 -0.99 12.81
CA LYS A 185 27.55 -2.16 11.92
C LYS A 185 26.82 -3.36 12.51
N THR A 186 26.33 -3.27 13.76
CA THR A 186 25.60 -4.35 14.40
C THR A 186 24.23 -4.53 13.76
N TRP A 187 23.74 -5.77 13.61
CA TRP A 187 22.42 -6.00 13.01
C TRP A 187 21.28 -5.27 13.75
N PRO A 188 21.28 -5.09 15.10
CA PRO A 188 20.24 -4.31 15.75
C PRO A 188 20.28 -2.84 15.36
N PHE A 189 21.47 -2.24 15.18
CA PHE A 189 21.61 -0.85 14.74
C PHE A 189 21.14 -0.67 13.29
N LEU A 190 21.56 -1.58 12.42
CA LEU A 190 21.13 -1.56 11.02
C LEU A 190 19.60 -1.74 10.91
N LEU A 191 19.02 -2.63 11.72
CA LEU A 191 17.58 -2.79 11.80
C LEU A 191 16.90 -1.52 12.33
N SER A 192 17.45 -0.89 13.38
CA SER A 192 16.86 0.32 13.95
C SER A 192 16.86 1.48 12.95
N ARG A 193 17.90 1.61 12.12
CA ARG A 193 17.95 2.60 11.02
C ARG A 193 16.88 2.32 9.97
N LYS A 194 16.72 1.06 9.55
CA LYS A 194 15.68 0.65 8.57
C LYS A 194 14.26 0.90 9.08
N LEU A 195 14.05 0.76 10.39
CA LEU A 195 12.76 1.00 11.04
C LEU A 195 12.60 2.45 11.57
N GLY A 196 13.65 3.28 11.55
CA GLY A 196 13.60 4.61 12.18
C GLY A 196 13.36 4.58 13.71
N TYR A 197 13.84 3.56 14.42
CA TYR A 197 13.72 3.45 15.88
C TYR A 197 15.00 3.94 16.58
N GLU A 198 14.83 4.44 17.79
CA GLU A 198 15.91 4.59 18.76
C GLU A 198 16.25 3.21 19.36
N LEU A 199 17.51 2.78 19.21
CA LEU A 199 17.97 1.47 19.67
C LEU A 199 18.58 1.54 21.06
N PHE A 200 18.09 0.70 21.97
CA PHE A 200 18.76 0.28 23.19
C PHE A 200 19.25 -1.15 23.01
N ASN A 201 20.49 -1.33 22.57
CA ASN A 201 21.08 -2.65 22.43
C ASN A 201 21.53 -3.15 23.81
N LEU A 202 20.83 -4.13 24.39
CA LEU A 202 21.18 -4.74 25.68
C LEU A 202 21.83 -6.12 25.51
N ALA A 203 22.24 -6.49 24.29
CA ALA A 203 22.98 -7.72 24.06
C ALA A 203 24.42 -7.62 24.60
N VAL A 204 24.99 -8.76 25.01
CA VAL A 204 26.35 -8.83 25.55
C VAL A 204 27.10 -10.01 24.96
N GLY A 205 28.38 -9.79 24.65
CA GLY A 205 29.27 -10.78 24.04
C GLY A 205 29.50 -12.01 24.93
N GLY A 206 28.89 -13.14 24.57
CA GLY A 206 28.89 -14.37 25.37
C GLY A 206 27.78 -14.42 26.42
N GLY A 207 26.82 -13.50 26.36
CA GLY A 207 25.61 -13.50 27.19
C GLY A 207 24.63 -14.62 26.82
N LYS A 208 23.73 -14.90 27.75
CA LYS A 208 22.68 -15.94 27.72
C LYS A 208 21.33 -15.33 28.08
N VAL A 209 20.26 -16.12 28.11
CA VAL A 209 18.97 -15.68 28.70
C VAL A 209 19.18 -15.13 30.11
N SER A 210 18.84 -13.86 30.30
CA SER A 210 19.02 -13.14 31.57
C SER A 210 17.72 -12.45 31.99
N VAL A 211 17.05 -13.04 32.98
CA VAL A 211 15.84 -12.46 33.60
C VAL A 211 16.15 -11.12 34.29
N PRO A 212 17.28 -10.94 35.01
CA PRO A 212 17.63 -9.63 35.58
C PRO A 212 17.72 -8.50 34.54
N VAL A 213 18.13 -8.80 33.30
CA VAL A 213 18.13 -7.80 32.21
C VAL A 213 16.71 -7.45 31.76
N ALA A 214 15.78 -8.39 31.80
CA ALA A 214 14.36 -8.11 31.53
C ALA A 214 13.69 -7.32 32.65
N GLU A 215 14.05 -7.54 33.92
CA GLU A 215 13.55 -6.77 35.05
C GLU A 215 13.88 -5.28 34.91
N MET A 216 15.10 -4.98 34.48
CA MET A 216 15.56 -3.61 34.19
C MET A 216 14.70 -2.87 33.17
N LEU A 217 13.93 -3.56 32.33
CA LEU A 217 13.04 -2.90 31.37
C LEU A 217 11.93 -2.09 32.04
N GLU A 218 11.65 -2.30 33.33
CA GLU A 218 10.74 -1.45 34.12
C GLU A 218 11.13 0.04 34.07
N ASP A 219 12.41 0.33 33.83
CA ASP A 219 12.88 1.70 33.80
C ASP A 219 12.33 2.46 32.59
N TRP A 220 11.91 1.80 31.50
CA TRP A 220 11.34 2.46 30.31
C TRP A 220 9.84 2.73 30.46
N ASP A 221 9.41 3.97 30.22
CA ASP A 221 7.98 4.34 30.23
C ASP A 221 7.17 3.61 29.15
N SER A 222 7.79 3.38 27.98
CA SER A 222 7.18 2.66 26.85
C SER A 222 8.26 2.07 25.95
N ILE A 223 8.06 0.85 25.48
CA ILE A 223 8.88 0.21 24.44
C ILE A 223 7.97 -0.18 23.27
N ASP A 224 8.33 0.22 22.05
CA ASP A 224 7.56 -0.08 20.84
C ASP A 224 7.90 -1.46 20.25
N LEU A 225 9.16 -1.89 20.37
CA LEU A 225 9.63 -3.18 19.86
C LEU A 225 10.70 -3.79 20.78
N ILE A 226 10.57 -5.08 21.05
CA ILE A 226 11.62 -5.91 21.65
C ILE A 226 11.95 -7.04 20.68
N THR A 227 13.21 -7.18 20.29
CA THR A 227 13.70 -8.40 19.64
C THR A 227 14.50 -9.23 20.63
N ILE A 228 14.36 -10.55 20.55
CA ILE A 228 15.04 -11.49 21.42
C ILE A 228 15.74 -12.53 20.53
N LEU A 229 17.03 -12.33 20.24
CA LEU A 229 17.85 -13.32 19.53
C LEU A 229 18.65 -14.13 20.55
N ILE A 230 18.18 -15.33 20.85
CA ILE A 230 18.79 -16.19 21.85
C ILE A 230 18.79 -17.62 21.32
N GLY A 231 19.90 -18.32 21.50
CA GLY A 231 19.93 -19.76 21.26
C GLY A 231 21.31 -20.37 21.16
N TYR A 232 22.27 -19.69 20.51
CA TYR A 232 23.59 -20.28 20.28
C TYR A 232 24.37 -20.45 21.58
N ASN A 233 24.43 -19.43 22.43
CA ASN A 233 25.19 -19.50 23.68
C ASN A 233 24.54 -20.40 24.74
N ASP A 234 23.22 -20.39 24.84
CA ASP A 234 22.47 -21.28 25.73
C ASP A 234 22.65 -22.76 25.32
N LEU A 235 22.61 -23.06 24.00
CA LEU A 235 22.83 -24.39 23.43
C LEU A 235 24.25 -24.92 23.71
N HIS A 236 25.29 -24.12 23.45
CA HIS A 236 26.67 -24.60 23.44
C HIS A 236 27.46 -24.39 24.74
N TYR A 237 27.05 -23.45 25.61
CA TYR A 237 27.84 -23.09 26.79
C TYR A 237 27.13 -23.28 28.13
N ASP A 238 25.79 -23.40 28.18
CA ASP A 238 25.06 -23.47 29.45
C ASP A 238 24.67 -24.90 29.88
N GLN A 239 24.95 -25.90 29.04
CA GLN A 239 24.59 -27.31 29.26
C GLN A 239 23.08 -27.51 29.53
N LYS A 240 22.22 -26.57 29.11
CA LYS A 240 20.78 -26.66 29.27
C LYS A 240 20.20 -27.66 28.27
N THR A 241 19.23 -28.43 28.73
CA THR A 241 18.34 -29.20 27.86
C THR A 241 17.33 -28.26 27.16
N PRO A 242 16.75 -28.65 26.02
CA PRO A 242 15.71 -27.86 25.35
C PRO A 242 14.54 -27.46 26.29
N GLU A 243 14.16 -28.33 27.22
CA GLU A 243 13.09 -28.07 28.19
C GLU A 243 13.49 -27.01 29.23
N GLN A 244 14.73 -27.05 29.73
CA GLN A 244 15.26 -26.02 30.62
C GLN A 244 15.41 -24.66 29.92
N TYR A 245 15.76 -24.70 28.63
CA TYR A 245 15.77 -23.52 27.79
C TYR A 245 14.37 -22.92 27.63
N ARG A 246 13.36 -23.75 27.28
CA ARG A 246 11.95 -23.35 27.19
C ARG A 246 11.47 -22.67 28.47
N ALA A 247 11.73 -23.29 29.63
CA ALA A 247 11.31 -22.75 30.92
C ALA A 247 11.92 -21.36 31.20
N LYS A 248 13.21 -21.18 30.89
CA LYS A 248 13.89 -19.90 31.12
C LYS A 248 13.41 -18.80 30.16
N VAL A 249 13.13 -19.13 28.91
CA VAL A 249 12.53 -18.17 27.96
C VAL A 249 11.11 -17.80 28.40
N ASN A 250 10.33 -18.75 28.91
CA ASN A 250 8.99 -18.45 29.42
C ASN A 250 9.04 -17.45 30.59
N GLU A 251 9.96 -17.65 31.55
CA GLU A 251 10.19 -16.73 32.67
C GLU A 251 10.65 -15.33 32.21
N LEU A 252 11.52 -15.28 31.19
CA LEU A 252 11.93 -14.01 30.56
C LEU A 252 10.73 -13.27 30.00
N LEU A 253 9.88 -13.95 29.21
CA LEU A 253 8.68 -13.37 28.62
C LEU A 253 7.68 -12.91 29.67
N ASP A 254 7.48 -13.68 30.75
CA ASP A 254 6.63 -13.27 31.89
C ASP A 254 7.13 -11.97 32.52
N THR A 255 8.44 -11.86 32.70
CA THR A 255 9.09 -10.68 33.29
C THR A 255 8.92 -9.45 32.39
N ILE A 256 9.12 -9.60 31.08
CA ILE A 256 8.92 -8.51 30.12
C ILE A 256 7.45 -8.07 30.14
N ARG A 257 6.50 -9.01 30.07
CA ARG A 257 5.05 -8.71 30.02
C ARG A 257 4.52 -8.06 31.28
N LYS A 258 5.10 -8.38 32.43
CA LYS A 258 4.78 -7.71 33.70
C LYS A 258 5.02 -6.20 33.63
N ASN A 259 6.11 -5.79 32.96
CA ASN A 259 6.50 -4.38 32.86
C ASN A 259 5.95 -3.71 31.59
N HIS A 260 5.76 -4.49 30.52
CA HIS A 260 5.43 -4.04 29.17
C HIS A 260 4.32 -4.93 28.55
N PRO A 261 3.05 -4.78 29.00
CA PRO A 261 1.96 -5.66 28.60
C PRO A 261 1.63 -5.59 27.11
N ASP A 262 1.74 -4.39 26.51
CA ASP A 262 1.32 -4.15 25.12
C ASP A 262 2.49 -4.07 24.11
N THR A 263 3.74 -4.14 24.57
CA THR A 263 4.91 -4.02 23.69
C THR A 263 4.97 -5.16 22.67
N ARG A 264 5.33 -4.85 21.43
CA ARG A 264 5.57 -5.88 20.42
C ARG A 264 6.86 -6.65 20.73
N ILE A 265 6.77 -7.96 20.91
CA ILE A 265 7.91 -8.85 21.16
C ILE A 265 8.09 -9.81 19.98
N ILE A 266 9.32 -9.92 19.50
CA ILE A 266 9.71 -10.83 18.42
C ILE A 266 10.84 -11.73 18.88
N CYS A 267 10.52 -13.00 19.10
CA CYS A 267 11.48 -14.04 19.40
C CYS A 267 12.13 -14.54 18.10
N ILE A 268 13.45 -14.40 17.98
CA ILE A 268 14.19 -14.90 16.82
C ILE A 268 14.84 -16.22 17.24
N THR A 269 14.46 -17.31 16.58
CA THR A 269 15.05 -18.63 16.85
C THR A 269 16.55 -18.63 16.46
N PRO A 270 17.37 -19.59 16.94
CA PRO A 270 18.77 -19.67 16.55
C PRO A 270 19.01 -19.48 15.04
N LEU A 271 19.89 -18.55 14.68
CA LEU A 271 20.32 -18.31 13.30
C LEU A 271 21.05 -19.52 12.71
N PHE A 272 21.32 -19.46 11.41
CA PHE A 272 22.19 -20.43 10.74
C PHE A 272 23.52 -20.59 11.47
N THR A 273 23.94 -21.84 11.68
CA THR A 273 25.26 -22.16 12.24
C THR A 273 25.88 -23.38 11.57
N LYS A 274 27.21 -23.38 11.46
CA LYS A 274 27.99 -24.56 11.04
C LYS A 274 28.10 -25.63 12.12
N ARG A 275 27.63 -25.36 13.34
CA ARG A 275 27.66 -26.28 14.48
C ARG A 275 26.24 -26.58 14.97
N PRO A 276 25.47 -27.44 14.26
CA PRO A 276 24.06 -27.67 14.56
C PRO A 276 23.81 -28.61 15.76
N VAL A 277 24.84 -29.13 16.41
CA VAL A 277 24.74 -30.06 17.56
C VAL A 277 25.63 -29.58 18.68
N SER A 278 25.13 -29.59 19.91
CA SER A 278 25.89 -29.23 21.10
C SER A 278 26.81 -30.37 21.53
N ASP A 279 28.12 -30.13 21.53
CA ASP A 279 29.11 -31.07 22.09
C ASP A 279 28.93 -31.31 23.60
N LYS A 280 28.12 -30.49 24.29
CA LYS A 280 27.91 -30.58 25.75
C LYS A 280 26.71 -31.43 26.11
N THR A 281 25.61 -31.30 25.39
CA THR A 281 24.33 -31.94 25.71
C THR A 281 23.89 -32.97 24.68
N GLY A 282 24.48 -32.97 23.49
CA GLY A 282 24.05 -33.79 22.35
C GLY A 282 22.80 -33.26 21.63
N ALA A 283 22.16 -32.22 22.18
CA ALA A 283 20.97 -31.62 21.59
C ALA A 283 21.31 -30.87 20.28
N THR A 284 20.37 -30.91 19.36
CA THR A 284 20.41 -30.26 18.05
C THR A 284 19.83 -28.85 18.13
N ILE A 285 20.23 -27.99 17.19
CA ILE A 285 19.63 -26.66 17.04
C ILE A 285 18.13 -26.73 16.74
N GLU A 286 17.68 -27.79 16.06
CA GLU A 286 16.27 -27.96 15.69
C GLU A 286 15.39 -28.25 16.90
N GLU A 287 15.88 -29.02 17.87
CA GLU A 287 15.18 -29.24 19.13
C GLU A 287 14.98 -27.92 19.89
N PHE A 288 15.97 -27.03 19.90
CA PHE A 288 15.86 -25.71 20.51
C PHE A 288 14.91 -24.77 19.75
N ARG A 289 14.91 -24.84 18.41
CA ARG A 289 13.97 -24.08 17.58
C ARG A 289 12.55 -24.52 17.83
N SER A 290 12.29 -25.83 17.80
CA SER A 290 10.96 -26.40 18.05
C SER A 290 10.43 -25.96 19.42
N GLU A 291 11.24 -26.06 20.48
CA GLU A 291 10.81 -25.64 21.82
C GLU A 291 10.44 -24.16 21.90
N LEU A 292 11.19 -23.28 21.21
CA LEU A 292 10.86 -21.86 21.16
C LEU A 292 9.59 -21.60 20.36
N VAL A 293 9.46 -22.23 19.19
CA VAL A 293 8.29 -22.10 18.30
C VAL A 293 7.03 -22.59 19.02
N ASP A 294 7.07 -23.76 19.65
CA ASP A 294 5.95 -24.34 20.39
C ASP A 294 5.57 -23.47 21.60
N LEU A 295 6.55 -22.90 22.29
CA LEU A 295 6.30 -21.96 23.38
C LEU A 295 5.59 -20.70 22.88
N VAL A 296 6.17 -20.04 21.89
CA VAL A 296 5.65 -18.76 21.41
C VAL A 296 4.28 -18.95 20.75
N THR A 297 4.11 -19.98 19.93
CA THR A 297 2.82 -20.31 19.29
C THR A 297 1.72 -20.56 20.32
N ALA A 298 2.02 -21.28 21.40
CA ALA A 298 1.05 -21.49 22.47
C ALA A 298 0.65 -20.19 23.17
N ARG A 299 1.58 -19.25 23.36
CA ARG A 299 1.31 -17.95 23.99
C ARG A 299 0.58 -16.96 23.07
N MET A 300 0.79 -17.05 21.76
CA MET A 300 0.14 -16.18 20.76
C MET A 300 -1.39 -16.29 20.77
N ALA A 301 -1.95 -17.38 21.30
CA ALA A 301 -3.40 -17.52 21.47
C ALA A 301 -4.01 -16.42 22.38
N ASP A 302 -3.25 -15.97 23.39
CA ASP A 302 -3.68 -14.96 24.36
C ASP A 302 -2.88 -13.65 24.27
N ASP A 303 -1.79 -13.62 23.49
CA ASP A 303 -0.90 -12.46 23.31
C ASP A 303 -0.66 -12.16 21.83
N LYS A 304 -1.49 -11.28 21.26
CA LYS A 304 -1.42 -10.83 19.86
C LYS A 304 -0.16 -10.00 19.53
N ASN A 305 0.56 -9.52 20.55
CA ASN A 305 1.75 -8.68 20.37
C ASN A 305 3.04 -9.49 20.48
N LEU A 306 2.94 -10.81 20.63
CA LEU A 306 4.06 -11.73 20.61
C LEU A 306 4.11 -12.49 19.27
N SER A 307 5.31 -12.70 18.74
CA SER A 307 5.51 -13.48 17.53
C SER A 307 6.92 -14.08 17.51
N PHE A 308 7.17 -14.99 16.58
CA PHE A 308 8.52 -15.49 16.31
C PHE A 308 8.92 -15.33 14.84
N ILE A 309 10.23 -15.31 14.61
CA ILE A 309 10.85 -15.44 13.28
C ILE A 309 11.81 -16.61 13.34
N ASN A 310 11.66 -17.57 12.43
CA ASN A 310 12.60 -18.67 12.33
C ASN A 310 13.94 -18.16 11.75
N GLY A 311 15.02 -18.32 12.52
CA GLY A 311 16.34 -17.79 12.19
C GLY A 311 16.88 -18.30 10.85
N GLU A 312 16.49 -19.49 10.40
CA GLU A 312 16.91 -20.03 9.10
C GLU A 312 16.19 -19.40 7.89
N GLU A 313 15.04 -18.76 8.10
CA GLU A 313 14.35 -18.02 7.03
C GLU A 313 15.02 -16.68 6.74
N VAL A 314 15.77 -16.16 7.71
CA VAL A 314 16.39 -14.82 7.66
C VAL A 314 17.92 -14.85 7.70
N SER A 315 18.53 -16.04 7.76
CA SER A 315 19.97 -16.20 7.74
C SER A 315 20.42 -17.48 7.06
N SER A 316 21.64 -17.44 6.52
CA SER A 316 22.29 -18.54 5.82
C SER A 316 23.80 -18.47 6.02
N GLU A 317 24.55 -19.39 5.41
CA GLU A 317 26.02 -19.34 5.42
C GLU A 317 26.58 -18.00 4.91
N LYS A 318 25.88 -17.32 3.98
CA LYS A 318 26.28 -16.01 3.46
C LYS A 318 26.35 -14.92 4.51
N ASN A 319 25.65 -15.09 5.63
CA ASN A 319 25.69 -14.13 6.71
C ASN A 319 26.95 -14.27 7.57
N LEU A 320 27.63 -15.41 7.53
CA LEU A 320 28.80 -15.66 8.37
C LEU A 320 30.03 -14.88 7.89
N ARG A 321 30.94 -14.61 8.81
CA ARG A 321 32.16 -13.86 8.55
C ARG A 321 33.15 -14.61 7.66
N LEU A 322 33.49 -14.03 6.51
CA LEU A 322 34.36 -14.66 5.51
C LEU A 322 35.82 -14.73 5.98
N GLU A 323 36.28 -13.74 6.74
CA GLU A 323 37.66 -13.62 7.21
C GLU A 323 38.00 -14.58 8.37
N LYS A 324 37.00 -15.25 8.95
CA LYS A 324 37.19 -16.28 9.98
C LYS A 324 36.27 -17.48 9.71
N PRO A 325 36.59 -18.32 8.71
CA PRO A 325 35.69 -19.36 8.21
C PRO A 325 35.34 -20.45 9.23
N ASP A 326 36.18 -20.63 10.24
CA ASP A 326 35.97 -21.57 11.37
C ASP A 326 35.00 -21.03 12.43
N ASP A 327 34.66 -19.75 12.38
CA ASP A 327 33.63 -19.18 13.25
C ASP A 327 32.25 -19.67 12.79
N PRO A 328 31.55 -20.48 13.60
CA PRO A 328 30.39 -21.20 13.11
C PRO A 328 29.10 -20.36 13.12
N VAL A 329 29.10 -19.13 13.67
CA VAL A 329 27.86 -18.41 13.97
C VAL A 329 27.93 -16.89 13.81
N HIS A 330 29.10 -16.27 13.99
CA HIS A 330 29.16 -14.81 13.99
C HIS A 330 29.06 -14.23 12.58
N LEU A 331 28.30 -13.14 12.47
CA LEU A 331 28.02 -12.49 11.20
C LEU A 331 29.26 -11.72 10.70
N GLY A 332 29.43 -11.65 9.38
CA GLY A 332 30.28 -10.62 8.77
C GLY A 332 29.58 -9.25 8.79
N ILE A 333 30.26 -8.20 8.33
CA ILE A 333 29.66 -6.86 8.16
C ILE A 333 28.49 -6.92 7.17
N GLU A 334 28.70 -7.48 5.98
CA GLU A 334 27.64 -7.67 4.98
C GLU A 334 26.55 -8.61 5.49
N GLY A 335 26.94 -9.63 6.24
CA GLY A 335 26.00 -10.59 6.83
C GLY A 335 25.05 -10.00 7.86
N ALA A 336 25.51 -9.00 8.63
CA ALA A 336 24.67 -8.24 9.55
C ALA A 336 23.64 -7.39 8.80
N GLU A 337 24.03 -6.78 7.68
CA GLU A 337 23.13 -5.99 6.82
C GLU A 337 22.07 -6.86 6.13
N LEU A 338 22.47 -8.05 5.65
CA LEU A 338 21.55 -9.04 5.10
C LEU A 338 20.50 -9.48 6.14
N LEU A 339 20.94 -9.79 7.36
CA LEU A 339 20.03 -10.17 8.45
C LEU A 339 19.08 -9.02 8.83
N ALA A 340 19.62 -7.82 9.00
CA ALA A 340 18.82 -6.65 9.34
C ALA A 340 17.76 -6.34 8.27
N SER A 341 18.09 -6.52 6.99
CA SER A 341 17.15 -6.35 5.88
C SER A 341 16.04 -7.41 5.90
N ALA A 342 16.40 -8.69 6.04
CA ALA A 342 15.43 -9.77 6.11
C ALA A 342 14.49 -9.64 7.33
N LEU A 343 15.04 -9.23 8.49
CA LEU A 343 14.24 -8.94 9.68
C LEU A 343 13.32 -7.73 9.47
N ALA A 344 13.81 -6.62 8.90
CA ALA A 344 12.97 -5.45 8.65
C ALA A 344 11.76 -5.79 7.78
N GLU A 345 11.96 -6.60 6.75
CA GLU A 345 10.88 -7.08 5.88
C GLU A 345 9.86 -7.92 6.65
N LYS A 346 10.33 -8.93 7.41
CA LYS A 346 9.46 -9.78 8.24
C LYS A 346 8.67 -8.99 9.29
N ILE A 347 9.31 -7.97 9.90
CA ILE A 347 8.72 -7.15 10.95
C ILE A 347 7.66 -6.20 10.40
N LEU A 348 7.87 -5.61 9.23
CA LEU A 348 6.97 -4.60 8.69
C LEU A 348 5.80 -5.23 7.93
N PHE A 349 6.05 -6.24 7.10
CA PHE A 349 5.18 -6.52 5.98
C PHE A 349 4.09 -7.58 6.19
N ARG A 350 3.68 -7.84 7.42
CA ARG A 350 2.75 -8.96 7.70
C ARG A 350 3.24 -10.26 7.02
N ALA A 351 4.56 -10.44 6.89
CA ALA A 351 5.14 -11.48 6.02
C ALA A 351 4.94 -12.92 6.54
N ASN A 352 4.36 -13.06 7.74
CA ASN A 352 3.93 -14.31 8.32
C ASN A 352 2.41 -14.50 8.27
N GLU A 353 1.64 -13.54 7.70
CA GLU A 353 0.21 -13.68 7.46
C GLU A 353 -0.01 -14.81 6.44
N THR A 354 -0.72 -15.83 6.87
CA THR A 354 -1.13 -16.96 6.04
C THR A 354 -2.19 -16.54 5.02
N ALA A 355 -2.40 -17.35 3.98
CA ALA A 355 -3.44 -17.08 3.00
C ALA A 355 -4.84 -17.03 3.65
N GLU A 356 -5.06 -17.88 4.66
CA GLU A 356 -6.29 -17.98 5.44
C GLU A 356 -6.54 -16.73 6.29
N GLU A 357 -5.52 -16.22 6.99
CA GLU A 357 -5.61 -14.97 7.76
C GLU A 357 -5.89 -13.78 6.86
N ARG A 358 -5.16 -13.68 5.74
CA ARG A 358 -5.39 -12.65 4.73
C ARG A 358 -6.83 -12.72 4.19
N ASP A 359 -7.32 -13.92 3.91
CA ASP A 359 -8.68 -14.12 3.41
C ASP A 359 -9.74 -13.72 4.43
N ALA A 360 -9.52 -13.99 5.72
CA ALA A 360 -10.40 -13.54 6.81
C ALA A 360 -10.41 -12.00 6.91
N ARG A 361 -9.24 -11.36 6.89
CA ARG A 361 -9.11 -9.89 6.94
C ARG A 361 -9.77 -9.21 5.74
N MET A 362 -9.62 -9.79 4.54
CA MET A 362 -10.21 -9.28 3.29
C MET A 362 -11.70 -9.60 3.12
N ALA A 363 -12.28 -10.46 3.97
CA ALA A 363 -13.63 -11.00 3.77
C ALA A 363 -14.68 -9.89 3.68
N TRP A 364 -14.68 -8.94 4.63
CA TRP A 364 -15.66 -7.86 4.66
C TRP A 364 -15.59 -7.01 3.39
N TRP A 365 -14.38 -6.74 2.89
CA TRP A 365 -14.17 -5.90 1.72
C TRP A 365 -14.64 -6.60 0.45
N ARG A 366 -14.36 -7.91 0.33
CA ARG A 366 -14.86 -8.73 -0.78
C ARG A 366 -16.37 -8.87 -0.75
N GLU A 367 -17.01 -8.78 0.42
CA GLU A 367 -18.46 -8.78 0.56
C GLU A 367 -19.09 -7.42 0.23
N ALA A 368 -18.41 -6.32 0.59
CA ALA A 368 -18.90 -4.95 0.52
C ALA A 368 -19.26 -4.48 -0.89
N LYS A 369 -18.41 -4.76 -1.88
CA LYS A 369 -18.54 -4.42 -3.32
C LYS A 369 -18.70 -2.95 -3.72
N PHE A 370 -19.31 -2.11 -2.90
CA PHE A 370 -19.69 -0.74 -3.25
C PHE A 370 -19.41 0.21 -2.09
N GLY A 371 -18.66 1.28 -2.37
CA GLY A 371 -18.25 2.29 -1.40
C GLY A 371 -18.35 3.71 -1.92
N MET A 372 -18.29 4.66 -0.99
CA MET A 372 -18.25 6.10 -1.28
C MET A 372 -16.82 6.61 -1.20
N PHE A 373 -16.39 7.37 -2.20
CA PHE A 373 -15.19 8.20 -2.14
C PHE A 373 -15.59 9.66 -1.98
N VAL A 374 -14.89 10.41 -1.14
CA VAL A 374 -15.10 11.84 -0.98
C VAL A 374 -13.78 12.59 -1.12
N HIS A 375 -13.73 13.51 -2.09
CA HIS A 375 -12.65 14.48 -2.23
C HIS A 375 -13.13 15.84 -1.74
N TRP A 376 -12.71 16.17 -0.52
CA TRP A 376 -13.05 17.41 0.16
C TRP A 376 -11.81 18.09 0.72
N GLY A 377 -11.69 19.38 0.47
CA GLY A 377 -10.54 20.20 0.81
C GLY A 377 -10.83 21.66 0.49
N ILE A 378 -9.92 22.56 0.80
CA ILE A 378 -10.12 24.01 0.60
C ILE A 378 -10.30 24.38 -0.88
N TYR A 379 -9.86 23.54 -1.83
CA TYR A 379 -10.22 23.69 -3.25
C TYR A 379 -11.73 23.76 -3.50
N ALA A 380 -12.57 23.13 -2.66
CA ALA A 380 -14.02 23.24 -2.79
C ALA A 380 -14.53 24.68 -2.57
N ALA A 381 -13.81 25.49 -1.78
CA ALA A 381 -14.17 26.87 -1.47
C ALA A 381 -13.85 27.86 -2.60
N ALA A 382 -13.14 27.41 -3.64
CA ALA A 382 -12.94 28.17 -4.87
C ALA A 382 -14.16 28.11 -5.80
N GLU A 383 -15.09 27.18 -5.59
CA GLU A 383 -16.34 27.06 -6.37
C GLU A 383 -16.13 27.07 -7.90
N GLY A 384 -15.07 26.43 -8.40
CA GLY A 384 -14.77 26.36 -9.84
C GLY A 384 -14.04 27.59 -10.40
N GLU A 385 -13.71 28.57 -9.55
CA GLU A 385 -13.10 29.83 -9.95
C GLU A 385 -11.80 30.14 -9.17
N TRP A 386 -10.84 30.77 -9.85
CA TRP A 386 -9.69 31.41 -9.21
C TRP A 386 -9.41 32.77 -9.86
N LYS A 387 -9.41 33.84 -9.06
CA LYS A 387 -9.17 35.23 -9.49
C LYS A 387 -9.99 35.66 -10.72
N GLY A 388 -11.28 35.32 -10.80
CA GLY A 388 -12.15 35.66 -11.93
C GLY A 388 -12.08 34.70 -13.12
N ALA A 389 -11.19 33.70 -13.09
CA ALA A 389 -11.08 32.68 -14.13
C ALA A 389 -11.80 31.39 -13.72
N THR A 390 -12.62 30.84 -14.61
CA THR A 390 -13.34 29.57 -14.40
C THR A 390 -12.64 28.40 -15.10
N PHE A 391 -12.73 27.20 -14.52
CA PHE A 391 -12.04 26.01 -15.03
C PHE A 391 -13.00 24.82 -15.28
N PRO A 392 -13.87 24.88 -16.30
CA PRO A 392 -14.86 23.82 -16.57
C PRO A 392 -14.23 22.48 -16.99
N ASP A 393 -13.08 22.53 -17.69
CA ASP A 393 -12.40 21.34 -18.22
C ASP A 393 -11.08 21.04 -17.50
N MET A 394 -10.92 21.45 -16.23
CA MET A 394 -9.71 21.13 -15.48
C MET A 394 -9.57 19.61 -15.34
N ARG A 395 -8.46 19.07 -15.86
CA ARG A 395 -8.08 17.66 -15.73
C ARG A 395 -6.73 17.56 -15.01
N PRO A 396 -6.56 16.61 -14.06
CA PRO A 396 -7.47 15.50 -13.74
C PRO A 396 -8.68 15.88 -12.86
N GLY A 397 -8.74 17.10 -12.32
CA GLY A 397 -9.90 17.62 -11.58
C GLY A 397 -9.58 18.94 -10.88
N PHE A 398 -10.57 19.55 -10.23
CA PHE A 398 -10.44 20.88 -9.60
C PHE A 398 -9.64 20.86 -8.29
N GLU A 399 -9.46 19.69 -7.68
CA GLU A 399 -8.51 19.47 -6.59
C GLU A 399 -7.04 19.71 -6.97
N TRP A 400 -6.76 19.93 -8.26
CA TRP A 400 -5.46 20.36 -8.79
C TRP A 400 -5.34 21.87 -8.99
N LEU A 401 -6.31 22.66 -8.50
CA LEU A 401 -6.32 24.11 -8.68
C LEU A 401 -4.99 24.75 -8.25
N MET A 402 -4.47 24.42 -7.08
CA MET A 402 -3.20 24.98 -6.60
C MET A 402 -2.10 24.80 -7.66
N CYS A 403 -1.89 23.57 -8.15
CA CYS A 403 -0.84 23.26 -9.14
C CYS A 403 -1.10 23.82 -10.55
N LYS A 404 -2.37 23.89 -10.99
CA LYS A 404 -2.73 24.13 -12.41
C LYS A 404 -3.49 25.42 -12.68
N GLY A 405 -3.89 26.15 -11.64
CA GLY A 405 -4.70 27.37 -11.75
C GLY A 405 -3.94 28.53 -12.38
N GLU A 406 -2.62 28.56 -12.24
CA GLU A 406 -1.74 29.59 -12.81
C GLU A 406 -0.46 28.97 -13.41
N PRO A 407 0.17 29.64 -14.40
CA PRO A 407 1.49 29.24 -14.89
C PRO A 407 2.53 29.22 -13.76
N GLY A 408 3.04 28.03 -13.45
CA GLY A 408 4.01 27.83 -12.36
C GLY A 408 3.39 27.44 -11.01
N GLY A 409 2.06 27.30 -10.94
CA GLY A 409 1.32 26.98 -9.72
C GLY A 409 1.01 28.23 -8.88
N ILE A 410 -0.03 28.12 -8.04
CA ILE A 410 -0.45 29.14 -7.09
C ILE A 410 0.40 28.98 -5.82
N ASP A 411 0.95 30.09 -5.31
CA ASP A 411 1.67 30.07 -4.05
C ASP A 411 0.80 29.51 -2.92
N LYS A 412 1.41 28.71 -2.03
CA LYS A 412 0.67 28.04 -0.96
C LYS A 412 -0.04 29.03 -0.04
N ASP A 413 0.66 30.07 0.42
CA ASP A 413 0.11 30.93 1.46
C ASP A 413 -1.01 31.78 0.85
N GLU A 414 -0.83 32.25 -0.39
CA GLU A 414 -1.90 32.88 -1.17
C GLU A 414 -3.12 31.96 -1.33
N TYR A 415 -2.90 30.71 -1.70
CA TYR A 415 -3.95 29.71 -1.88
C TYR A 415 -4.75 29.48 -0.59
N VAL A 416 -4.06 29.32 0.54
CA VAL A 416 -4.69 29.07 1.85
C VAL A 416 -5.41 30.32 2.35
N GLU A 417 -4.79 31.50 2.28
CA GLU A 417 -5.40 32.76 2.70
C GLU A 417 -6.68 33.10 1.91
N ALA A 418 -6.71 32.76 0.61
CA ALA A 418 -7.87 33.02 -0.24
C ALA A 418 -9.04 32.05 0.01
N LEU A 419 -8.77 30.79 0.36
CA LEU A 419 -9.78 29.72 0.37
C LEU A 419 -10.17 29.23 1.76
N ALA A 420 -9.23 29.11 2.69
CA ALA A 420 -9.51 28.58 4.03
C ALA A 420 -10.58 29.40 4.79
N PRO A 421 -10.62 30.75 4.72
CA PRO A 421 -11.70 31.54 5.35
C PRO A 421 -13.10 31.28 4.76
N LYS A 422 -13.19 30.75 3.55
CA LYS A 422 -14.46 30.43 2.85
C LYS A 422 -14.92 28.98 3.09
N MET A 423 -14.07 28.17 3.72
CA MET A 423 -14.37 26.79 4.10
C MET A 423 -15.16 26.76 5.41
N THR A 424 -16.47 27.04 5.35
CA THR A 424 -17.28 27.35 6.55
C THR A 424 -17.87 26.13 7.26
N LEU A 425 -18.21 25.07 6.51
CA LEU A 425 -18.89 23.87 7.03
C LEU A 425 -20.20 24.17 7.79
N GLU A 426 -20.84 25.32 7.55
CA GLU A 426 -22.01 25.78 8.32
C GLU A 426 -23.24 24.86 8.22
N ARG A 427 -23.28 24.02 7.19
CA ARG A 427 -24.35 23.04 6.91
C ARG A 427 -23.82 21.62 6.83
N PHE A 428 -22.62 21.37 7.36
CA PHE A 428 -22.05 20.04 7.47
C PHE A 428 -22.85 19.21 8.47
N ASP A 429 -23.45 18.13 7.99
CA ASP A 429 -24.16 17.15 8.81
C ASP A 429 -23.59 15.74 8.53
N PRO A 430 -22.73 15.21 9.42
CA PRO A 430 -22.12 13.90 9.24
C PRO A 430 -23.14 12.75 9.26
N GLU A 431 -24.27 12.92 9.96
CA GLU A 431 -25.34 11.92 9.99
C GLU A 431 -26.08 11.89 8.65
N GLN A 432 -26.38 13.07 8.08
CA GLN A 432 -26.98 13.14 6.75
C GLN A 432 -26.09 12.48 5.68
N TRP A 433 -24.78 12.69 5.77
CA TRP A 433 -23.80 12.06 4.87
C TRP A 433 -23.84 10.53 5.02
N ALA A 434 -23.80 10.03 6.25
CA ALA A 434 -23.81 8.59 6.54
C ALA A 434 -25.12 7.92 6.10
N VAL A 435 -26.27 8.52 6.39
CA VAL A 435 -27.59 8.03 5.98
C VAL A 435 -27.69 7.95 4.46
N LEU A 436 -27.28 9.00 3.74
CA LEU A 436 -27.34 9.00 2.28
C LEU A 436 -26.46 7.91 1.65
N ALA A 437 -25.25 7.69 2.19
CA ALA A 437 -24.37 6.62 1.77
C ALA A 437 -24.97 5.22 2.02
N ALA A 438 -25.53 5.01 3.22
CA ALA A 438 -26.18 3.75 3.58
C ALA A 438 -27.44 3.48 2.74
N GLU A 439 -28.29 4.49 2.51
CA GLU A 439 -29.49 4.41 1.66
C GLU A 439 -29.15 4.11 0.19
N ALA A 440 -28.02 4.61 -0.30
CA ALA A 440 -27.50 4.28 -1.63
C ALA A 440 -27.01 2.83 -1.74
N GLY A 441 -26.85 2.13 -0.61
CA GLY A 441 -26.31 0.77 -0.57
C GLY A 441 -24.77 0.74 -0.53
N MET A 442 -24.11 1.78 -0.07
CA MET A 442 -22.65 1.69 0.15
C MET A 442 -22.38 0.95 1.46
N LYS A 443 -21.21 0.29 1.55
CA LYS A 443 -20.78 -0.48 2.74
C LYS A 443 -19.54 0.09 3.39
N TYR A 444 -18.86 1.01 2.71
CA TYR A 444 -17.68 1.69 3.22
C TYR A 444 -17.56 3.09 2.65
N PHE A 445 -16.85 3.94 3.36
CA PHE A 445 -16.66 5.36 3.07
C PHE A 445 -15.19 5.72 3.20
N VAL A 446 -14.63 6.38 2.18
CA VAL A 446 -13.22 6.80 2.12
C VAL A 446 -13.18 8.30 1.83
N ILE A 447 -12.50 9.08 2.68
CA ILE A 447 -12.41 10.54 2.53
C ILE A 447 -10.98 11.05 2.60
N THR A 448 -10.68 12.11 1.86
CA THR A 448 -9.39 12.81 1.88
C THR A 448 -9.06 13.36 3.28
N ALA A 449 -8.17 12.69 4.02
CA ALA A 449 -7.53 13.29 5.20
C ALA A 449 -6.61 14.44 4.79
N LYS A 450 -5.90 14.25 3.68
CA LYS A 450 -5.02 15.22 3.05
C LYS A 450 -4.92 14.94 1.55
N HIS A 451 -5.09 15.97 0.71
CA HIS A 451 -4.83 15.89 -0.73
C HIS A 451 -3.44 16.48 -1.07
N HIS A 452 -3.14 16.64 -2.36
CA HIS A 452 -1.83 17.13 -2.82
C HIS A 452 -1.51 18.57 -2.41
N ASP A 453 -2.51 19.40 -2.12
CA ASP A 453 -2.31 20.77 -1.63
C ASP A 453 -1.70 20.81 -0.22
N GLY A 454 -1.63 19.66 0.46
CA GLY A 454 -1.03 19.51 1.78
C GLY A 454 -1.93 19.96 2.92
N PHE A 455 -3.13 20.46 2.63
CA PHE A 455 -4.06 20.94 3.64
C PHE A 455 -4.73 19.78 4.38
N GLY A 456 -4.58 19.74 5.69
CA GLY A 456 -5.20 18.73 6.54
C GLY A 456 -6.69 18.99 6.71
N MET A 457 -7.54 18.03 6.34
CA MET A 457 -8.96 18.00 6.72
C MET A 457 -9.17 17.40 8.12
N VAL A 458 -8.08 17.28 8.87
CA VAL A 458 -7.91 16.71 10.21
C VAL A 458 -7.05 17.71 11.01
N ASP A 459 -7.34 17.86 12.31
CA ASP A 459 -6.56 18.68 13.25
C ASP A 459 -5.24 17.96 13.59
N PHE A 460 -4.15 18.34 12.93
CA PHE A 460 -2.85 17.71 13.13
C PHE A 460 -2.04 18.47 14.19
N PRO A 461 -1.64 17.84 15.31
CA PRO A 461 -1.10 18.55 16.48
C PRO A 461 0.29 19.18 16.28
N PHE A 462 0.90 19.03 15.10
CA PHE A 462 2.25 19.50 14.77
C PHE A 462 2.29 20.43 13.56
N THR A 463 1.14 20.79 12.98
CA THR A 463 1.12 21.72 11.83
C THR A 463 -0.15 22.55 11.79
N ALA A 464 -0.01 23.88 11.79
CA ALA A 464 -1.14 24.78 11.63
C ALA A 464 -1.68 24.89 10.19
N LEU A 465 -1.47 23.89 9.33
CA LEU A 465 -1.95 23.88 7.95
C LEU A 465 -3.09 22.87 7.85
N ASP A 466 -4.17 23.16 8.57
CA ASP A 466 -5.33 22.30 8.63
C ASP A 466 -6.63 23.06 8.88
N ILE A 467 -7.71 22.29 8.84
CA ILE A 467 -9.08 22.76 8.97
C ILE A 467 -9.36 23.44 10.31
N ALA A 468 -8.75 22.98 11.41
CA ALA A 468 -9.00 23.51 12.74
C ALA A 468 -8.32 24.87 12.93
N ASP A 469 -7.10 25.05 12.40
CA ASP A 469 -6.34 26.27 12.60
C ASP A 469 -6.61 27.36 11.54
N ARG A 470 -7.07 26.99 10.34
CA ARG A 470 -7.17 27.94 9.21
C ARG A 470 -8.57 28.30 8.76
N THR A 471 -9.61 27.67 9.32
CA THR A 471 -10.99 27.90 8.88
C THR A 471 -11.93 28.35 9.99
N PRO A 472 -13.08 28.98 9.67
CA PRO A 472 -14.08 29.34 10.68
C PRO A 472 -14.70 28.15 11.43
N TYR A 473 -14.55 26.92 10.93
CA TYR A 473 -15.09 25.72 11.58
C TYR A 473 -14.36 25.38 12.89
N ALA A 474 -13.05 25.65 12.96
CA ALA A 474 -12.22 25.59 14.16
C ALA A 474 -12.27 24.26 14.95
N ALA A 475 -12.47 23.14 14.24
CA ALA A 475 -12.54 21.79 14.82
C ALA A 475 -12.19 20.72 13.77
N ASP A 476 -12.03 19.46 14.21
CA ASP A 476 -11.85 18.31 13.32
C ASP A 476 -13.22 17.71 12.89
N PRO A 477 -13.62 17.85 11.60
CA PRO A 477 -14.89 17.30 11.11
C PRO A 477 -14.86 15.78 10.94
N MET A 478 -13.70 15.14 10.90
CA MET A 478 -13.56 13.69 10.70
C MET A 478 -13.93 12.90 11.96
N VAL A 479 -13.79 13.50 13.15
CA VAL A 479 -14.20 12.88 14.42
C VAL A 479 -15.71 12.56 14.46
N PRO A 480 -16.63 13.52 14.26
CA PRO A 480 -18.06 13.19 14.22
C PRO A 480 -18.44 12.39 12.96
N LEU A 481 -17.75 12.58 11.83
CA LEU A 481 -18.00 11.83 10.59
C LEU A 481 -17.73 10.32 10.75
N SER A 482 -16.56 9.95 11.27
CA SER A 482 -16.20 8.54 11.51
C SER A 482 -17.21 7.82 12.41
N LYS A 483 -17.71 8.53 13.44
CA LYS A 483 -18.76 8.03 14.35
C LYS A 483 -20.09 7.83 13.62
N ALA A 484 -20.55 8.80 12.84
CA ALA A 484 -21.81 8.71 12.09
C ALA A 484 -21.79 7.58 11.06
N MET A 485 -20.67 7.41 10.34
CA MET A 485 -20.48 6.32 9.39
C MET A 485 -20.60 4.95 10.07
N ARG A 486 -19.95 4.79 11.23
CA ARG A 486 -20.03 3.56 12.03
C ARG A 486 -21.42 3.29 12.58
N ALA A 487 -22.10 4.32 13.08
CA ALA A 487 -23.47 4.21 13.56
C ALA A 487 -24.44 3.71 12.48
N ASN A 488 -24.17 4.04 11.22
CA ASN A 488 -24.93 3.60 10.05
C ASN A 488 -24.40 2.32 9.40
N GLY A 489 -23.51 1.58 10.09
CA GLY A 489 -23.00 0.29 9.63
C GLY A 489 -22.00 0.36 8.47
N LEU A 490 -21.40 1.53 8.24
CA LEU A 490 -20.37 1.74 7.23
C LEU A 490 -18.98 1.53 7.83
N LYS A 491 -18.14 0.82 7.08
CA LYS A 491 -16.70 0.81 7.28
C LYS A 491 -16.13 2.18 6.92
N PHE A 492 -15.10 2.64 7.62
CA PHE A 492 -14.57 3.99 7.47
C PHE A 492 -13.08 3.95 7.16
N GLY A 493 -12.68 4.74 6.17
CA GLY A 493 -11.32 4.81 5.68
C GLY A 493 -10.91 6.23 5.33
N PHE A 494 -9.60 6.41 5.20
CA PHE A 494 -9.02 7.66 4.74
C PHE A 494 -8.33 7.47 3.41
N TYR A 495 -8.42 8.48 2.56
CA TYR A 495 -7.46 8.74 1.51
C TYR A 495 -6.33 9.59 2.08
N PHE A 496 -5.10 9.28 1.69
CA PHE A 496 -3.94 10.03 2.12
C PHE A 496 -2.92 10.20 0.99
N SER A 497 -2.65 11.45 0.60
CA SER A 497 -1.55 11.75 -0.32
C SER A 497 -0.22 11.73 0.43
N GLN A 498 0.37 10.54 0.54
CA GLN A 498 1.59 10.31 1.30
C GLN A 498 2.81 10.93 0.63
N SER A 499 2.90 10.84 -0.70
CA SER A 499 4.10 11.24 -1.44
C SER A 499 4.07 12.67 -1.94
N GLN A 500 2.89 13.11 -2.35
CA GLN A 500 2.73 14.35 -3.06
C GLN A 500 2.11 15.40 -2.14
N ASP A 501 2.92 16.37 -1.75
CA ASP A 501 2.53 17.46 -0.86
C ASP A 501 3.18 18.75 -1.37
N TRP A 502 2.38 19.58 -2.03
CA TRP A 502 2.82 20.84 -2.63
C TRP A 502 3.16 21.92 -1.62
N SER A 503 3.00 21.64 -0.32
CA SER A 503 3.29 22.57 0.76
C SER A 503 4.64 22.35 1.44
N ARG A 504 5.36 21.27 1.11
CA ARG A 504 6.54 20.81 1.87
C ARG A 504 7.76 20.51 1.00
N PRO A 505 8.96 20.96 1.43
CA PRO A 505 10.22 20.48 0.86
C PRO A 505 10.35 18.96 0.97
N GLY A 506 11.01 18.34 -0.01
CA GLY A 506 11.29 16.89 -0.02
C GLY A 506 10.15 16.00 -0.53
N ALA A 507 8.90 16.48 -0.50
CA ALA A 507 7.76 15.78 -1.11
C ALA A 507 7.88 15.67 -2.64
N ARG A 508 7.23 14.65 -3.24
CA ARG A 508 7.41 14.31 -4.66
C ARG A 508 6.12 13.82 -5.35
N PRO A 509 6.00 14.05 -6.67
CA PRO A 509 6.78 15.00 -7.47
C PRO A 509 6.54 16.41 -6.97
N ASN A 510 7.57 17.24 -7.14
CA ASN A 510 7.51 18.65 -6.78
C ASN A 510 7.33 19.48 -8.06
N TRP A 511 6.29 20.30 -8.11
CA TRP A 511 6.03 21.24 -9.21
C TRP A 511 6.40 22.68 -8.88
N TYR A 512 6.77 22.96 -7.62
CA TYR A 512 7.07 24.30 -7.13
C TYR A 512 8.58 24.49 -6.95
N LYS A 513 9.07 25.67 -7.34
CA LYS A 513 10.47 26.05 -7.12
C LYS A 513 10.72 26.23 -5.62
N GLY A 514 11.89 25.81 -5.13
CA GLY A 514 12.30 26.02 -3.73
C GLY A 514 11.79 24.99 -2.72
N LEU A 515 11.03 23.97 -3.15
CA LEU A 515 10.63 22.82 -2.33
C LEU A 515 11.52 21.58 -2.58
N ASP A 516 12.78 21.82 -2.92
CA ASP A 516 13.79 20.77 -2.96
C ASP A 516 14.14 20.34 -1.52
N GLY A 517 14.34 19.05 -1.33
CA GLY A 517 14.61 18.48 -0.02
C GLY A 517 14.77 16.97 -0.10
N ASP A 518 15.09 16.36 1.04
CA ASP A 518 15.19 14.91 1.16
C ASP A 518 13.80 14.28 1.38
N TRP A 519 13.54 13.20 0.66
CA TRP A 519 12.25 12.50 0.71
C TRP A 519 12.05 11.77 2.04
N ASN A 520 13.10 11.14 2.58
CA ASN A 520 13.02 10.43 3.84
C ASN A 520 12.82 11.41 5.00
N GLU A 521 13.45 12.58 4.96
CA GLU A 521 13.23 13.67 5.92
C GLU A 521 11.77 14.15 5.91
N TYR A 522 11.18 14.38 4.73
CA TYR A 522 9.75 14.71 4.63
C TYR A 522 8.86 13.61 5.21
N VAL A 523 9.17 12.34 4.96
CA VAL A 523 8.41 11.21 5.53
C VAL A 523 8.48 11.24 7.05
N ASP A 524 9.67 11.41 7.62
CA ASP A 524 9.88 11.37 9.08
C ASP A 524 9.22 12.54 9.79
N GLN A 525 9.29 13.74 9.21
CA GLN A 525 8.82 14.97 9.84
C GLN A 525 7.32 15.23 9.61
N PHE A 526 6.74 14.71 8.51
CA PHE A 526 5.37 15.03 8.11
C PHE A 526 4.52 13.80 7.83
N ALA A 527 4.85 13.01 6.80
CA ALA A 527 3.93 11.96 6.34
C ALA A 527 3.68 10.87 7.40
N ALA A 528 4.73 10.36 8.05
CA ALA A 528 4.60 9.35 9.09
C ALA A 528 3.93 9.89 10.37
N PRO A 529 4.27 11.08 10.90
CA PRO A 529 3.51 11.69 12.00
C PRO A 529 2.02 11.90 11.71
N GLN A 530 1.66 12.30 10.49
CA GLN A 530 0.25 12.44 10.07
C GLN A 530 -0.47 11.09 10.11
N LEU A 531 0.14 10.05 9.53
CA LEU A 531 -0.41 8.69 9.57
C LEU A 531 -0.53 8.16 11.00
N ARG A 532 0.47 8.42 11.85
CA ARG A 532 0.43 8.04 13.26
C ARG A 532 -0.74 8.67 13.99
N HIS A 533 -1.02 9.93 13.71
CA HIS A 533 -2.19 10.61 14.27
C HIS A 533 -3.49 9.96 13.78
N LEU A 534 -3.63 9.74 12.46
CA LEU A 534 -4.82 9.10 11.87
C LEU A 534 -5.07 7.69 12.43
N LEU A 535 -4.00 6.95 12.69
CA LEU A 535 -4.05 5.56 13.17
C LEU A 535 -4.00 5.44 14.70
N GLY A 536 -3.87 6.57 15.41
CA GLY A 536 -3.69 6.63 16.88
C GLY A 536 -4.97 6.39 17.69
N GLY A 537 -6.10 6.14 17.04
CA GLY A 537 -7.36 5.73 17.68
C GLY A 537 -8.42 6.83 17.83
N THR A 538 -8.11 8.09 17.49
CA THR A 538 -9.05 9.23 17.53
C THR A 538 -10.36 8.95 16.77
N TYR A 539 -10.27 8.23 15.65
CA TYR A 539 -11.39 7.89 14.76
C TYR A 539 -11.88 6.44 14.93
N GLY A 540 -11.43 5.77 16.00
CA GLY A 540 -11.47 4.31 16.12
C GLY A 540 -10.49 3.62 15.18
N ASN A 541 -10.65 2.30 15.01
CA ASN A 541 -9.89 1.55 14.01
C ASN A 541 -10.28 2.07 12.62
N ILE A 542 -9.33 2.38 11.75
CA ILE A 542 -9.52 2.71 10.34
C ILE A 542 -9.56 1.39 9.56
N ASP A 543 -10.61 1.18 8.78
CA ASP A 543 -10.82 -0.09 8.05
C ASP A 543 -10.02 -0.14 6.74
N LEU A 544 -9.78 1.02 6.12
CA LEU A 544 -9.09 1.14 4.83
C LEU A 544 -8.29 2.43 4.76
N LEU A 545 -7.02 2.36 4.33
CA LEU A 545 -6.21 3.51 3.98
C LEU A 545 -5.83 3.47 2.50
N TRP A 546 -6.34 4.45 1.76
CA TRP A 546 -6.18 4.58 0.32
C TRP A 546 -5.06 5.57 0.02
N PHE A 547 -3.87 5.06 -0.28
CA PHE A 547 -2.72 5.90 -0.65
C PHE A 547 -2.81 6.37 -2.10
N ASP A 548 -2.20 7.51 -2.43
CA ASP A 548 -2.17 8.02 -3.80
C ASP A 548 -0.77 8.30 -4.34
N SER A 549 -0.64 8.77 -5.59
CA SER A 549 0.62 9.16 -6.20
C SER A 549 1.69 8.07 -6.14
N GLY A 550 1.32 6.80 -6.37
CA GLY A 550 2.26 5.71 -6.14
C GLY A 550 3.51 5.74 -7.01
N ARG A 551 3.47 6.37 -8.19
CA ARG A 551 4.67 6.61 -9.03
C ARG A 551 5.70 7.53 -8.39
N SER A 552 5.35 8.15 -7.26
CA SER A 552 6.09 9.22 -6.62
C SER A 552 6.86 8.75 -5.39
N THR A 553 6.60 7.54 -4.90
CA THR A 553 7.45 6.87 -3.91
C THR A 553 8.86 6.68 -4.48
N LYS A 554 9.88 7.28 -3.85
CA LYS A 554 11.25 7.32 -4.38
C LYS A 554 12.20 6.29 -3.79
N THR A 555 12.07 6.02 -2.49
CA THR A 555 12.93 5.09 -1.77
C THR A 555 12.08 3.99 -1.15
N ARG A 556 12.59 2.75 -1.19
CA ARG A 556 11.97 1.62 -0.46
C ARG A 556 11.94 1.91 1.04
N GLU A 557 12.96 2.58 1.57
CA GLU A 557 13.07 2.97 2.97
C GLU A 557 11.95 3.92 3.42
N GLY A 558 11.73 5.04 2.74
CA GLY A 558 10.65 5.97 3.11
C GLY A 558 9.27 5.32 3.03
N ALA A 559 9.07 4.41 2.06
CA ALA A 559 7.86 3.62 1.96
C ALA A 559 7.70 2.60 3.12
N MET A 560 8.80 1.99 3.57
CA MET A 560 8.83 1.13 4.76
C MET A 560 8.47 1.92 6.03
N ARG A 561 8.95 3.16 6.16
CA ARG A 561 8.61 4.05 7.29
C ARG A 561 7.14 4.45 7.29
N ILE A 562 6.54 4.67 6.11
CA ILE A 562 5.09 4.84 5.98
C ILE A 562 4.34 3.56 6.38
N TRP A 563 4.79 2.41 5.87
CA TRP A 563 4.18 1.11 6.16
C TRP A 563 4.21 0.77 7.65
N GLN A 564 5.27 1.15 8.34
CA GLN A 564 5.41 0.98 9.77
C GLN A 564 4.29 1.62 10.60
N GLU A 565 3.74 2.75 10.16
CA GLU A 565 2.60 3.36 10.85
C GLU A 565 1.35 2.47 10.77
N LEU A 566 1.19 1.70 9.68
CA LEU A 566 0.09 0.74 9.50
C LEU A 566 0.12 -0.40 10.52
N THR A 567 1.28 -0.69 11.10
CA THR A 567 1.42 -1.77 12.10
C THR A 567 0.64 -1.49 13.39
N ALA A 568 0.24 -0.24 13.63
CA ALA A 568 -0.64 0.13 14.74
C ALA A 568 -2.06 -0.47 14.61
N GLN A 569 -2.49 -0.79 13.38
CA GLN A 569 -3.81 -1.35 13.10
C GLN A 569 -3.66 -2.54 12.13
N PRO A 570 -3.32 -3.75 12.64
CA PRO A 570 -2.98 -4.90 11.79
C PRO A 570 -4.09 -5.33 10.83
N ASP A 571 -5.35 -4.99 11.12
CA ASP A 571 -6.50 -5.30 10.27
C ASP A 571 -6.74 -4.30 9.12
N ILE A 572 -6.01 -3.18 9.07
CA ILE A 572 -6.22 -2.14 8.06
C ILE A 572 -5.96 -2.65 6.64
N LEU A 573 -6.85 -2.32 5.71
CA LEU A 573 -6.66 -2.62 4.29
C LEU A 573 -5.93 -1.47 3.59
N VAL A 574 -4.98 -1.77 2.71
CA VAL A 574 -4.26 -0.76 1.93
C VAL A 574 -4.20 -1.11 0.46
N ASN A 575 -4.27 -0.09 -0.41
CA ASN A 575 -4.09 -0.31 -1.85
C ASN A 575 -2.62 -0.49 -2.24
N ASN A 576 -2.37 -0.84 -3.50
CA ASN A 576 -1.02 -1.06 -4.05
C ASN A 576 -0.23 0.24 -4.36
N ARG A 577 -0.67 1.41 -3.88
CA ARG A 577 -0.10 2.72 -4.27
C ARG A 577 1.09 3.16 -3.42
N LEU A 578 1.54 2.37 -2.45
CA LEU A 578 2.86 2.59 -1.85
C LEU A 578 4.02 2.12 -2.74
N LYS A 579 3.76 1.31 -3.78
CA LYS A 579 4.78 0.76 -4.70
C LYS A 579 5.93 0.04 -4.00
N LEU A 580 5.56 -0.68 -2.96
CA LEU A 580 6.35 -1.77 -2.43
C LEU A 580 5.83 -3.00 -3.19
N ASP A 581 6.56 -3.45 -4.22
CA ASP A 581 6.06 -4.32 -5.32
C ASP A 581 5.36 -5.63 -4.90
N GLU A 582 5.39 -5.97 -3.61
CA GLU A 582 4.82 -7.17 -3.00
C GLU A 582 3.74 -6.87 -1.94
N TYR A 583 3.51 -5.59 -1.61
CA TYR A 583 2.79 -5.17 -0.39
C TYR A 583 1.65 -4.19 -0.73
N GLY A 584 0.44 -4.70 -0.57
CA GLY A 584 -0.83 -4.03 -0.89
C GLY A 584 -1.94 -5.08 -0.99
N ASP A 585 -3.12 -4.79 -0.47
CA ASP A 585 -4.22 -5.74 -0.42
C ASP A 585 -5.00 -5.83 -1.73
N PHE A 586 -5.02 -4.74 -2.52
CA PHE A 586 -5.75 -4.66 -3.79
C PHE A 586 -5.15 -3.65 -4.79
N ASP A 587 -5.37 -3.91 -6.09
CA ASP A 587 -5.00 -3.05 -7.21
C ASP A 587 -6.06 -1.95 -7.47
N CYS A 588 -5.65 -0.83 -8.08
CA CYS A 588 -6.53 0.33 -8.33
C CYS A 588 -6.59 0.76 -9.81
N PRO A 589 -7.40 0.10 -10.66
CA PRO A 589 -7.74 0.58 -12.01
C PRO A 589 -8.61 1.84 -11.96
N GLU A 590 -8.00 3.00 -11.75
CA GLU A 590 -8.70 4.29 -11.60
C GLU A 590 -9.34 4.76 -12.92
N GLN A 591 -10.61 5.20 -12.85
CA GLN A 591 -11.40 5.74 -13.97
C GLN A 591 -11.71 4.76 -15.12
N TRP A 592 -11.42 3.47 -14.96
CA TRP A 592 -11.77 2.44 -15.95
C TRP A 592 -12.10 1.09 -15.30
N ILE A 593 -12.91 0.29 -15.99
CA ILE A 593 -13.31 -1.05 -15.55
C ILE A 593 -12.56 -2.06 -16.43
N PRO A 594 -11.76 -2.98 -15.86
CA PRO A 594 -11.13 -4.05 -16.64
C PRO A 594 -12.15 -4.77 -17.52
N PRO A 595 -11.85 -5.18 -18.75
CA PRO A 595 -12.85 -5.71 -19.69
C PRO A 595 -13.30 -7.14 -19.36
N SER A 596 -12.47 -7.88 -18.62
CA SER A 596 -12.70 -9.28 -18.22
C SER A 596 -12.38 -9.51 -16.75
N VAL A 597 -12.77 -10.67 -16.23
CA VAL A 597 -12.39 -11.12 -14.88
C VAL A 597 -10.86 -11.13 -14.78
N GLN A 598 -10.34 -10.54 -13.70
CA GLN A 598 -8.91 -10.44 -13.45
C GLN A 598 -8.44 -11.65 -12.64
N ASP A 599 -7.65 -12.53 -13.26
CA ASP A 599 -7.13 -13.71 -12.57
C ASP A 599 -6.14 -13.31 -11.47
N LYS A 600 -6.40 -13.80 -10.25
CA LYS A 600 -5.50 -13.74 -9.07
C LYS A 600 -5.30 -12.34 -8.44
N LYS A 601 -6.04 -11.32 -8.85
CA LYS A 601 -5.90 -9.96 -8.31
C LYS A 601 -7.20 -9.43 -7.72
N THR A 602 -7.20 -9.11 -6.43
CA THR A 602 -8.21 -8.25 -5.82
C THR A 602 -8.02 -6.82 -6.33
N TRP A 603 -9.10 -6.16 -6.74
CA TRP A 603 -9.01 -4.81 -7.30
C TRP A 603 -10.25 -3.95 -6.98
N GLU A 604 -10.05 -2.64 -6.92
CA GLU A 604 -11.10 -1.64 -6.75
C GLU A 604 -10.92 -0.53 -7.78
N THR A 605 -11.95 -0.26 -8.55
CA THR A 605 -11.96 0.95 -9.39
C THR A 605 -12.61 2.08 -8.63
N CYS A 606 -11.92 3.21 -8.58
CA CYS A 606 -12.49 4.48 -8.19
C CYS A 606 -12.88 5.28 -9.43
N MET A 607 -14.10 5.84 -9.44
CA MET A 607 -14.58 6.67 -10.56
C MET A 607 -15.40 7.85 -10.05
N THR A 608 -15.36 8.95 -10.79
CA THR A 608 -16.09 10.18 -10.50
C THR A 608 -17.52 10.15 -11.03
N MET A 609 -18.45 10.82 -10.36
CA MET A 609 -19.80 11.04 -10.89
C MET A 609 -19.80 12.01 -12.09
N ASN A 610 -18.89 12.97 -12.11
CA ASN A 610 -18.66 13.93 -13.20
C ASN A 610 -17.21 13.84 -13.73
N GLY A 611 -16.66 14.91 -14.29
CA GLY A 611 -15.33 14.96 -14.91
C GLY A 611 -14.14 15.18 -13.97
N GLY A 612 -14.38 15.49 -12.68
CA GLY A 612 -13.34 15.74 -11.68
C GLY A 612 -13.61 15.09 -10.32
N TRP A 613 -12.62 15.09 -9.42
CA TRP A 613 -12.75 14.50 -8.08
C TRP A 613 -13.30 15.50 -7.06
N GLY A 614 -12.67 16.67 -6.97
CA GLY A 614 -13.11 17.77 -6.12
C GLY A 614 -14.33 18.52 -6.69
N TYR A 615 -15.02 19.25 -5.81
CA TYR A 615 -16.20 20.05 -6.18
C TYR A 615 -15.85 21.14 -7.21
N ASN A 616 -16.59 21.15 -8.31
CA ASN A 616 -16.53 22.18 -9.34
C ASN A 616 -17.94 22.37 -9.95
N PRO A 617 -18.64 23.48 -9.65
CA PRO A 617 -20.00 23.70 -10.16
C PRO A 617 -20.04 23.93 -11.67
N THR A 618 -18.91 24.21 -12.31
CA THR A 618 -18.82 24.39 -13.76
C THR A 618 -18.68 23.07 -14.52
N ASP A 619 -18.39 21.96 -13.82
CA ASP A 619 -18.34 20.61 -14.40
C ASP A 619 -19.73 19.99 -14.42
N THR A 620 -20.41 20.14 -15.55
CA THR A 620 -21.75 19.59 -15.77
C THR A 620 -21.75 18.21 -16.43
N ASN A 621 -20.60 17.56 -16.59
CA ASN A 621 -20.48 16.28 -17.30
C ASN A 621 -20.87 15.09 -16.41
N TRP A 622 -22.11 15.08 -15.94
CA TRP A 622 -22.63 14.07 -15.02
C TRP A 622 -22.96 12.74 -15.71
N LYS A 623 -22.45 11.65 -15.13
CA LYS A 623 -22.93 10.30 -15.43
C LYS A 623 -24.38 10.15 -14.97
N SER A 624 -25.17 9.43 -15.76
CA SER A 624 -26.57 9.14 -15.42
C SER A 624 -26.66 8.11 -14.29
N THR A 625 -27.80 8.05 -13.59
CA THR A 625 -28.05 6.98 -12.59
C THR A 625 -27.90 5.61 -13.24
N ASP A 626 -28.39 5.46 -14.46
CA ASP A 626 -28.36 4.20 -15.19
C ASP A 626 -26.92 3.76 -15.51
N GLU A 627 -26.07 4.68 -15.94
CA GLU A 627 -24.65 4.41 -16.17
C GLU A 627 -23.94 3.98 -14.87
N LEU A 628 -24.22 4.65 -13.74
CA LEU A 628 -23.61 4.31 -12.45
C LEU A 628 -24.03 2.92 -11.96
N ILE A 629 -25.29 2.53 -12.16
CA ILE A 629 -25.78 1.18 -11.85
C ILE A 629 -25.10 0.13 -12.77
N ARG A 630 -25.02 0.42 -14.08
CA ARG A 630 -24.36 -0.48 -15.04
C ARG A 630 -22.87 -0.67 -14.68
N ASN A 631 -22.18 0.40 -14.32
CA ASN A 631 -20.79 0.35 -13.85
C ASN A 631 -20.65 -0.55 -12.61
N LEU A 632 -21.54 -0.41 -11.61
CA LEU A 632 -21.54 -1.26 -10.42
C LEU A 632 -21.66 -2.75 -10.80
N CYS A 633 -22.61 -3.10 -11.66
CA CYS A 633 -22.80 -4.49 -12.11
C CYS A 633 -21.58 -5.02 -12.87
N LEU A 634 -21.00 -4.22 -13.78
CA LEU A 634 -19.79 -4.58 -14.52
C LEU A 634 -18.59 -4.80 -13.60
N VAL A 635 -18.36 -3.91 -12.64
CA VAL A 635 -17.26 -4.03 -11.68
C VAL A 635 -17.37 -5.32 -10.87
N VAL A 636 -18.55 -5.59 -10.31
CA VAL A 636 -18.77 -6.75 -9.43
C VAL A 636 -18.74 -8.07 -10.20
N SER A 637 -19.30 -8.10 -11.42
CA SER A 637 -19.21 -9.28 -12.31
C SER A 637 -17.77 -9.62 -12.73
N ARG A 638 -16.86 -8.65 -12.68
CA ARG A 638 -15.44 -8.83 -13.01
C ARG A 638 -14.55 -8.96 -11.76
N GLY A 639 -15.17 -9.10 -10.59
CA GLY A 639 -14.51 -9.44 -9.32
C GLY A 639 -13.97 -8.26 -8.52
N GLY A 640 -14.28 -7.02 -8.93
CA GLY A 640 -13.80 -5.82 -8.25
C GLY A 640 -14.81 -5.20 -7.29
N ASN A 641 -14.34 -4.16 -6.58
CA ASN A 641 -15.17 -3.23 -5.83
C ASN A 641 -15.28 -1.89 -6.56
N TYR A 642 -16.45 -1.23 -6.44
CA TYR A 642 -16.72 0.07 -7.03
C TYR A 642 -16.69 1.16 -5.96
N LEU A 643 -15.77 2.11 -6.08
CA LEU A 643 -15.61 3.23 -5.18
C LEU A 643 -16.03 4.54 -5.89
N LEU A 644 -17.25 4.99 -5.63
CA LEU A 644 -17.86 6.10 -6.37
C LEU A 644 -17.56 7.44 -5.69
N ASN A 645 -16.92 8.36 -6.42
CA ASN A 645 -16.47 9.65 -5.90
C ASN A 645 -17.52 10.76 -5.96
N ILE A 646 -17.47 11.61 -4.93
CA ILE A 646 -18.26 12.84 -4.76
C ILE A 646 -17.36 13.98 -4.25
N GLY A 647 -17.56 15.18 -4.79
CA GLY A 647 -16.97 16.42 -4.28
C GLY A 647 -18.02 17.27 -3.53
N PRO A 648 -17.98 17.38 -2.19
CA PRO A 648 -18.89 18.24 -1.42
C PRO A 648 -18.52 19.72 -1.52
N ARG A 649 -19.50 20.58 -1.25
CA ARG A 649 -19.34 22.04 -1.16
C ARG A 649 -18.57 22.44 0.09
N ALA A 650 -18.04 23.66 0.11
CA ALA A 650 -17.34 24.22 1.26
C ALA A 650 -18.22 24.41 2.50
N ASP A 651 -19.54 24.59 2.31
CA ASP A 651 -20.52 24.67 3.41
C ASP A 651 -20.88 23.29 4.01
N GLY A 652 -20.34 22.19 3.46
CA GLY A 652 -20.61 20.81 3.91
C GLY A 652 -21.83 20.14 3.25
N THR A 653 -22.46 20.78 2.25
CA THR A 653 -23.61 20.20 1.55
C THR A 653 -23.23 19.41 0.29
N TRP A 654 -24.10 18.48 -0.08
CA TRP A 654 -24.05 17.76 -1.34
C TRP A 654 -24.72 18.53 -2.47
N GLU A 655 -24.24 18.36 -3.70
CA GLU A 655 -24.97 18.86 -4.86
C GLU A 655 -26.28 18.09 -5.07
N PRO A 656 -27.36 18.75 -5.54
CA PRO A 656 -28.65 18.08 -5.78
C PRO A 656 -28.54 16.84 -6.69
N GLN A 657 -27.68 16.91 -7.70
CA GLN A 657 -27.39 15.82 -8.64
C GLN A 657 -26.83 14.60 -7.92
N VAL A 658 -25.90 14.79 -6.98
CA VAL A 658 -25.35 13.71 -6.16
C VAL A 658 -26.46 13.03 -5.38
N VAL A 659 -27.30 13.80 -4.70
CA VAL A 659 -28.42 13.27 -3.92
C VAL A 659 -29.41 12.51 -4.80
N GLU A 660 -29.75 13.06 -5.97
CA GLU A 660 -30.63 12.39 -6.95
C GLU A 660 -30.05 11.05 -7.42
N ARG A 661 -28.77 11.03 -7.83
CA ARG A 661 -28.08 9.82 -8.32
C ARG A 661 -27.99 8.76 -7.23
N LEU A 662 -27.57 9.13 -6.02
CA LEU A 662 -27.47 8.19 -4.90
C LEU A 662 -28.83 7.62 -4.49
N LYS A 663 -29.88 8.43 -4.45
CA LYS A 663 -31.25 7.94 -4.19
C LYS A 663 -31.74 7.01 -5.29
N GLY A 664 -31.42 7.30 -6.55
CA GLY A 664 -31.73 6.44 -7.69
C GLY A 664 -31.03 5.08 -7.60
N ILE A 665 -29.73 5.08 -7.29
CA ILE A 665 -28.95 3.85 -7.05
C ILE A 665 -29.54 3.08 -5.86
N GLY A 666 -29.83 3.78 -4.75
CA GLY A 666 -30.44 3.20 -3.56
C GLY A 666 -31.79 2.53 -3.84
N ALA A 667 -32.62 3.14 -4.69
CA ALA A 667 -33.88 2.55 -5.14
C ALA A 667 -33.69 1.24 -5.91
N TRP A 668 -32.69 1.17 -6.77
CA TRP A 668 -32.32 -0.07 -7.45
C TRP A 668 -31.74 -1.11 -6.48
N MET A 669 -30.85 -0.69 -5.57
CA MET A 669 -30.20 -1.57 -4.59
C MET A 669 -31.18 -2.22 -3.62
N ARG A 670 -32.24 -1.52 -3.18
CA ARG A 670 -33.28 -2.09 -2.30
C ARG A 670 -33.90 -3.38 -2.84
N THR A 671 -34.01 -3.49 -4.15
CA THR A 671 -34.57 -4.68 -4.83
C THR A 671 -33.47 -5.67 -5.24
N ASN A 672 -32.30 -5.16 -5.67
CA ASN A 672 -31.33 -5.95 -6.42
C ASN A 672 -30.03 -6.28 -5.65
N SER A 673 -29.89 -5.84 -4.39
CA SER A 673 -28.64 -5.96 -3.64
C SER A 673 -28.13 -7.40 -3.47
N GLU A 674 -29.00 -8.41 -3.50
CA GLU A 674 -28.56 -9.81 -3.40
C GLU A 674 -27.69 -10.26 -4.58
N ALA A 675 -27.79 -9.58 -5.73
CA ALA A 675 -26.99 -9.80 -6.93
C ALA A 675 -25.65 -9.02 -6.93
N ILE A 676 -25.38 -8.24 -5.88
CA ILE A 676 -24.18 -7.42 -5.71
C ILE A 676 -23.35 -7.91 -4.52
N TYR A 677 -23.86 -7.77 -3.29
CA TYR A 677 -23.03 -8.05 -2.10
C TYR A 677 -22.66 -9.51 -1.97
N GLY A 678 -21.42 -9.81 -1.61
CA GLY A 678 -20.95 -11.19 -1.38
C GLY A 678 -21.01 -12.10 -2.63
N THR A 679 -21.19 -11.54 -3.83
CA THR A 679 -21.12 -12.34 -5.06
C THR A 679 -19.68 -12.59 -5.50
N ARG A 680 -19.53 -13.62 -6.33
CA ARG A 680 -18.31 -13.99 -7.05
C ARG A 680 -18.38 -13.54 -8.52
N PRO A 681 -17.21 -13.33 -9.17
CA PRO A 681 -17.13 -12.94 -10.58
C PRO A 681 -17.78 -13.96 -11.51
N ASN A 682 -18.13 -13.51 -12.71
CA ASN A 682 -18.80 -14.28 -13.75
C ASN A 682 -18.13 -15.66 -13.96
N PRO A 683 -18.86 -16.78 -13.72
CA PRO A 683 -18.28 -18.12 -13.78
C PRO A 683 -18.43 -18.78 -15.15
N ILE A 684 -19.21 -18.21 -16.08
CA ILE A 684 -19.59 -18.89 -17.33
C ILE A 684 -19.17 -18.16 -18.61
N GLY A 685 -18.51 -17.00 -18.49
CA GLY A 685 -18.06 -16.21 -19.64
C GLY A 685 -19.01 -15.08 -20.03
N PRO A 686 -18.55 -14.15 -20.89
CA PRO A 686 -19.28 -12.92 -21.18
C PRO A 686 -20.61 -13.18 -21.90
N ILE A 687 -21.54 -12.24 -21.73
CA ILE A 687 -22.81 -12.16 -22.48
C ILE A 687 -22.93 -10.76 -23.08
N ARG A 688 -23.78 -10.60 -24.10
CA ARG A 688 -23.92 -9.32 -24.83
C ARG A 688 -24.88 -8.36 -24.15
N GLU A 689 -25.91 -8.91 -23.53
CA GLU A 689 -27.03 -8.18 -22.94
C GLU A 689 -26.70 -7.57 -21.57
N GLY A 690 -25.52 -7.88 -21.01
CA GLY A 690 -25.08 -7.30 -19.74
C GLY A 690 -24.01 -8.11 -19.04
N SER A 691 -24.22 -8.47 -17.78
CA SER A 691 -23.19 -9.11 -16.95
C SER A 691 -23.73 -10.15 -15.99
N ILE A 692 -22.86 -10.96 -15.40
CA ILE A 692 -23.24 -12.09 -14.55
C ILE A 692 -22.44 -12.09 -13.25
N THR A 693 -23.13 -12.34 -12.14
CA THR A 693 -22.52 -12.64 -10.83
C THR A 693 -23.10 -13.95 -10.29
N TRP A 694 -22.46 -14.56 -9.30
CA TRP A 694 -22.99 -15.79 -8.68
C TRP A 694 -22.67 -15.93 -7.20
N LYS A 695 -23.38 -16.83 -6.52
CA LYS A 695 -23.13 -17.23 -5.12
C LYS A 695 -23.29 -18.74 -4.93
N PRO A 696 -22.44 -19.37 -4.10
CA PRO A 696 -22.73 -20.71 -3.59
C PRO A 696 -23.90 -20.65 -2.59
N THR A 697 -24.73 -21.69 -2.58
CA THR A 697 -25.86 -21.89 -1.66
C THR A 697 -25.86 -23.34 -1.15
N GLY A 698 -24.80 -23.74 -0.44
CA GLY A 698 -24.59 -25.12 -0.01
C GLY A 698 -24.18 -26.02 -1.17
N GLU A 699 -24.91 -27.12 -1.39
CA GLU A 699 -24.71 -28.04 -2.51
C GLU A 699 -25.29 -27.52 -3.84
N SER A 700 -25.88 -26.32 -3.82
CA SER A 700 -26.44 -25.62 -4.98
C SER A 700 -25.76 -24.27 -5.15
N SER A 701 -26.10 -23.55 -6.22
CA SER A 701 -25.63 -22.18 -6.44
C SER A 701 -26.71 -21.33 -7.08
N ARG A 702 -26.51 -20.02 -7.01
CA ARG A 702 -27.41 -19.02 -7.61
C ARG A 702 -26.63 -18.14 -8.56
N LEU A 703 -27.11 -18.03 -9.78
CA LEU A 703 -26.61 -17.14 -10.83
C LEU A 703 -27.52 -15.91 -10.91
N TYR A 704 -26.91 -14.74 -11.05
CA TYR A 704 -27.60 -13.47 -11.27
C TYR A 704 -27.17 -12.90 -12.62
N VAL A 705 -28.12 -12.71 -13.52
CA VAL A 705 -27.91 -12.10 -14.83
C VAL A 705 -28.42 -10.67 -14.77
N HIS A 706 -27.51 -9.70 -14.86
CA HIS A 706 -27.79 -8.27 -14.92
C HIS A 706 -28.04 -7.89 -16.38
N ILE A 707 -29.30 -7.86 -16.80
CA ILE A 707 -29.72 -7.55 -18.17
C ILE A 707 -29.75 -6.02 -18.31
N MET A 708 -28.73 -5.46 -18.95
CA MET A 708 -28.57 -4.02 -19.17
C MET A 708 -29.18 -3.59 -20.49
N ASP A 709 -29.01 -4.41 -21.52
CA ASP A 709 -29.58 -4.19 -22.84
C ASP A 709 -30.63 -5.26 -23.10
N TRP A 710 -31.90 -4.82 -23.13
CA TRP A 710 -33.03 -5.73 -23.23
C TRP A 710 -33.13 -6.35 -24.63
N PRO A 711 -33.15 -7.68 -24.77
CA PRO A 711 -33.16 -8.33 -26.08
C PRO A 711 -34.53 -8.15 -26.77
N ALA A 712 -34.50 -7.76 -28.04
CA ALA A 712 -35.71 -7.47 -28.80
C ALA A 712 -36.60 -8.71 -29.05
N ASP A 713 -36.01 -9.91 -29.08
CA ASP A 713 -36.71 -11.18 -29.24
C ASP A 713 -37.14 -11.80 -27.89
N GLY A 714 -36.83 -11.12 -26.77
CA GLY A 714 -37.15 -11.57 -25.42
C GLY A 714 -36.34 -12.81 -24.99
N LYS A 715 -35.21 -13.11 -25.63
CA LYS A 715 -34.37 -14.27 -25.31
C LYS A 715 -32.95 -13.86 -24.91
N ILE A 716 -32.37 -14.62 -23.99
CA ILE A 716 -30.95 -14.52 -23.63
C ILE A 716 -30.29 -15.88 -23.81
N TYR A 717 -29.09 -15.87 -24.39
CA TYR A 717 -28.30 -17.07 -24.64
C TYR A 717 -27.16 -17.11 -23.62
N LEU A 718 -27.21 -18.09 -22.71
CA LEU A 718 -26.20 -18.26 -21.69
C LEU A 718 -25.31 -19.46 -22.03
N PRO A 719 -23.98 -19.35 -21.93
CA PRO A 719 -23.05 -20.48 -21.97
C PRO A 719 -23.13 -21.30 -20.66
N LEU A 720 -24.33 -21.61 -20.18
CA LEU A 720 -24.58 -22.29 -18.91
C LEU A 720 -24.87 -23.76 -19.17
N LYS A 721 -24.03 -24.64 -18.61
CA LYS A 721 -24.20 -26.10 -18.63
C LYS A 721 -24.98 -26.61 -17.42
N SER A 722 -24.86 -25.95 -16.27
CA SER A 722 -25.52 -26.38 -15.04
C SER A 722 -27.05 -26.45 -15.20
N PRO A 723 -27.70 -27.51 -14.69
CA PRO A 723 -29.16 -27.61 -14.70
C PRO A 723 -29.82 -26.51 -13.86
N ILE A 724 -30.74 -25.76 -14.47
CA ILE A 724 -31.55 -24.75 -13.80
C ILE A 724 -32.71 -25.45 -13.07
N ARG A 725 -32.89 -25.12 -11.79
CA ARG A 725 -34.01 -25.55 -10.95
C ARG A 725 -35.18 -24.58 -11.02
N ALA A 726 -34.88 -23.29 -10.98
CA ALA A 726 -35.88 -22.23 -10.99
C ALA A 726 -35.29 -20.93 -11.59
N ALA A 727 -36.16 -20.16 -12.23
CA ALA A 727 -35.84 -18.84 -12.77
C ALA A 727 -36.89 -17.82 -12.31
N ARG A 728 -36.44 -16.62 -11.92
CA ARG A 728 -37.31 -15.51 -11.49
C ARG A 728 -36.61 -14.16 -11.67
N PHE A 729 -37.35 -13.07 -11.71
CA PHE A 729 -36.76 -11.73 -11.64
C PHE A 729 -36.70 -11.22 -10.20
N LEU A 730 -35.78 -10.30 -9.93
CA LEU A 730 -35.88 -9.44 -8.75
C LEU A 730 -36.88 -8.31 -9.00
N GLY A 731 -37.75 -8.05 -8.03
CA GLY A 731 -38.81 -7.04 -8.15
C GLY A 731 -40.05 -7.47 -8.94
N ASP A 732 -40.08 -8.68 -9.49
CA ASP A 732 -41.25 -9.27 -10.17
C ASP A 732 -41.29 -10.78 -9.91
N SER A 733 -42.18 -11.18 -9.00
CA SER A 733 -42.43 -12.58 -8.65
C SER A 733 -43.60 -13.20 -9.40
N ASP A 734 -44.21 -12.52 -10.35
CA ASP A 734 -45.38 -13.02 -11.08
C ASP A 734 -44.95 -13.58 -12.44
N THR A 735 -44.02 -12.89 -13.10
CA THR A 735 -43.44 -13.37 -14.36
C THR A 735 -42.57 -14.60 -14.12
N ARG A 736 -42.72 -15.62 -14.97
CA ARG A 736 -41.94 -16.87 -14.92
C ARG A 736 -41.12 -17.01 -16.20
N PRO A 737 -39.81 -16.72 -16.17
CA PRO A 737 -38.92 -17.08 -17.25
C PRO A 737 -38.92 -18.59 -17.45
N THR A 738 -38.86 -19.03 -18.70
CA THR A 738 -38.71 -20.45 -19.08
C THR A 738 -37.38 -20.64 -19.78
N TRP A 739 -36.90 -21.87 -19.87
CA TRP A 739 -35.60 -22.14 -20.50
C TRP A 739 -35.58 -23.46 -21.24
N GLU A 740 -34.68 -23.54 -22.22
CA GLU A 740 -34.33 -24.75 -22.93
C GLU A 740 -32.80 -24.89 -23.02
N THR A 741 -32.27 -26.05 -22.64
CA THR A 741 -30.83 -26.32 -22.70
C THR A 741 -30.49 -26.94 -24.06
N GLY A 742 -29.78 -26.18 -24.89
CA GLY A 742 -29.25 -26.63 -26.17
C GLY A 742 -27.86 -27.26 -26.05
N GLN A 743 -27.23 -27.55 -27.20
CA GLN A 743 -25.87 -28.10 -27.26
C GLN A 743 -24.80 -27.07 -26.87
N ASP A 744 -25.00 -25.80 -27.24
CA ASP A 744 -23.96 -24.75 -27.10
C ASP A 744 -24.36 -23.63 -26.14
N SER A 745 -25.64 -23.56 -25.76
CA SER A 745 -26.17 -22.53 -24.89
C SER A 745 -27.46 -22.99 -24.23
N THR A 746 -27.71 -22.50 -23.02
CA THR A 746 -29.05 -22.50 -22.44
C THR A 746 -29.77 -21.22 -22.85
N ILE A 747 -30.92 -21.34 -23.49
CA ILE A 747 -31.75 -20.23 -23.94
C ILE A 747 -32.76 -19.92 -22.84
N ILE A 748 -32.75 -18.69 -22.36
CA ILE A 748 -33.74 -18.18 -21.40
C ILE A 748 -34.76 -17.35 -22.16
N HIS A 749 -36.03 -17.75 -22.08
CA HIS A 749 -37.16 -16.95 -22.52
C HIS A 749 -37.61 -16.05 -21.36
N LEU A 750 -37.44 -14.74 -21.53
CA LEU A 750 -37.72 -13.77 -20.47
C LEU A 750 -39.21 -13.64 -20.17
N ASN A 751 -40.08 -14.04 -21.11
CA ASN A 751 -41.54 -13.98 -21.01
C ASN A 751 -42.06 -12.60 -20.58
N ARG A 752 -41.39 -11.55 -21.08
CA ARG A 752 -41.69 -10.15 -20.78
C ARG A 752 -41.23 -9.26 -21.94
N ASP A 753 -42.02 -8.24 -22.25
CA ASP A 753 -41.76 -7.35 -23.40
C ASP A 753 -40.80 -6.19 -23.06
N LYS A 754 -40.67 -5.84 -21.78
CA LYS A 754 -39.91 -4.66 -21.33
C LYS A 754 -39.08 -4.97 -20.09
N PRO A 755 -37.95 -4.28 -19.86
CA PRO A 755 -37.21 -4.42 -18.60
C PRO A 755 -38.04 -3.99 -17.38
N ILE A 756 -37.65 -4.48 -16.20
CA ILE A 756 -38.18 -4.01 -14.90
C ILE A 756 -37.54 -2.67 -14.55
N HIS A 757 -36.24 -2.54 -14.82
CA HIS A 757 -35.48 -1.30 -14.64
C HIS A 757 -34.61 -1.05 -15.87
N PRO A 758 -34.56 0.19 -16.41
CA PRO A 758 -33.83 0.50 -17.65
C PRO A 758 -32.32 0.33 -17.53
N ALA A 759 -31.74 0.64 -16.37
CA ALA A 759 -30.30 0.44 -16.14
C ALA A 759 -29.86 -1.03 -16.20
N ALA A 760 -30.53 -1.88 -15.40
CA ALA A 760 -30.25 -3.30 -15.27
C ALA A 760 -31.46 -4.02 -14.64
N THR A 761 -32.02 -4.99 -15.33
CA THR A 761 -33.01 -5.93 -14.78
C THR A 761 -32.31 -7.21 -14.34
N VAL A 762 -32.55 -7.67 -13.11
CA VAL A 762 -31.84 -8.85 -12.58
C VAL A 762 -32.71 -10.10 -12.69
N LEU A 763 -32.23 -11.05 -13.48
CA LEU A 763 -32.75 -12.42 -13.57
C LEU A 763 -31.94 -13.31 -12.64
N VAL A 764 -32.63 -14.11 -11.82
CA VAL A 764 -32.04 -15.07 -10.89
C VAL A 764 -32.30 -16.49 -11.39
N LEU A 765 -31.24 -17.29 -11.49
CA LEU A 765 -31.30 -18.71 -11.79
C LEU A 765 -30.76 -19.50 -10.60
N ASP A 766 -31.61 -20.31 -9.98
CA ASP A 766 -31.19 -21.30 -8.99
C ASP A 766 -30.70 -22.55 -9.74
N LEU A 767 -29.49 -23.01 -9.44
CA LEU A 767 -28.83 -24.13 -10.10
C LEU A 767 -28.69 -25.32 -9.14
N ASN A 768 -28.77 -26.54 -9.68
CA ASN A 768 -28.61 -27.77 -8.90
C ASN A 768 -27.14 -28.16 -8.62
N THR A 769 -26.18 -27.29 -8.95
CA THR A 769 -24.75 -27.55 -8.77
C THR A 769 -24.13 -26.56 -7.78
N PRO A 770 -23.12 -26.96 -6.97
CA PRO A 770 -22.50 -26.09 -5.97
C PRO A 770 -21.67 -24.95 -6.60
N SER A 771 -21.26 -25.10 -7.85
CA SER A 771 -20.66 -24.06 -8.69
C SER A 771 -21.28 -24.11 -10.08
N PRO A 772 -21.51 -22.95 -10.74
CA PRO A 772 -21.96 -22.93 -12.14
C PRO A 772 -20.89 -23.53 -13.07
N GLU A 773 -21.32 -24.36 -14.00
CA GLU A 773 -20.49 -24.93 -15.06
C GLU A 773 -20.78 -24.23 -16.39
N ALA A 774 -19.71 -23.85 -17.08
CA ALA A 774 -19.78 -23.21 -18.38
C ALA A 774 -19.86 -24.24 -19.52
N MET A 775 -20.59 -23.90 -20.59
CA MET A 775 -20.39 -24.46 -21.92
C MET A 775 -19.26 -23.68 -22.64
N PRO A 776 -18.62 -24.25 -23.67
CA PRO A 776 -17.74 -23.46 -24.53
C PRO A 776 -18.46 -22.24 -25.08
N LEU A 777 -17.78 -21.09 -25.10
CA LEU A 777 -18.33 -19.86 -25.68
C LEU A 777 -18.51 -20.02 -27.18
N VAL A 778 -19.71 -19.71 -27.67
CA VAL A 778 -20.06 -19.76 -29.09
C VAL A 778 -20.67 -18.43 -29.51
N VAL A 779 -20.04 -17.78 -30.49
CA VAL A 779 -20.54 -16.56 -31.12
C VAL A 779 -21.71 -16.91 -32.04
N ARG A 780 -22.83 -16.19 -31.93
CA ARG A 780 -24.04 -16.43 -32.72
C ARG A 780 -24.29 -15.34 -33.75
N GLN A 781 -25.04 -15.69 -34.80
CA GLN A 781 -25.51 -14.72 -35.78
C GLN A 781 -26.42 -13.68 -35.15
N ASP A 782 -26.24 -12.42 -35.52
CA ASP A 782 -27.16 -11.34 -35.21
C ASP A 782 -28.43 -11.42 -36.08
N GLN A 783 -29.36 -10.51 -35.85
CA GLN A 783 -30.63 -10.42 -36.61
C GLN A 783 -30.45 -10.21 -38.13
N ASN A 784 -29.29 -9.73 -38.57
CA ASN A 784 -28.95 -9.55 -39.98
C ASN A 784 -28.18 -10.76 -40.55
N GLY A 785 -27.95 -11.79 -39.73
CA GLY A 785 -27.15 -12.96 -40.08
C GLY A 785 -25.64 -12.74 -39.95
N GLY A 786 -25.17 -11.59 -39.46
CA GLY A 786 -23.74 -11.31 -39.29
C GLY A 786 -23.17 -11.91 -38.00
N LEU A 787 -21.85 -12.10 -37.94
CA LEU A 787 -21.12 -12.57 -36.75
C LEU A 787 -20.17 -11.48 -36.28
N LEU A 788 -20.37 -11.00 -35.05
CA LEU A 788 -19.43 -10.10 -34.37
C LEU A 788 -18.60 -10.93 -33.39
N MET A 789 -17.28 -10.89 -33.48
CA MET A 789 -16.36 -11.56 -32.57
C MET A 789 -15.62 -10.51 -31.74
N LEU A 790 -15.87 -10.53 -30.43
CA LEU A 790 -15.26 -9.60 -29.49
C LEU A 790 -13.97 -10.17 -28.88
N ALA A 791 -13.06 -9.29 -28.47
CA ALA A 791 -11.82 -9.69 -27.81
C ALA A 791 -12.04 -10.57 -26.57
N VAL A 792 -13.06 -10.23 -25.77
CA VAL A 792 -13.41 -10.97 -24.54
C VAL A 792 -13.98 -12.37 -24.79
N GLU A 793 -14.37 -12.68 -26.02
CA GLU A 793 -14.89 -14.00 -26.44
C GLU A 793 -13.76 -14.88 -27.05
N ALA A 794 -12.56 -14.33 -27.22
CA ALA A 794 -11.47 -15.00 -27.94
C ALA A 794 -10.70 -15.99 -27.05
N GLN A 795 -10.26 -17.08 -27.66
CA GLN A 795 -9.24 -17.98 -27.10
C GLN A 795 -7.88 -17.59 -27.69
N GLY A 796 -6.97 -17.12 -26.85
CA GLY A 796 -5.62 -16.67 -27.24
C GLY A 796 -4.55 -17.75 -27.04
N GLU A 797 -3.67 -17.90 -28.02
CA GLU A 797 -2.46 -18.74 -27.95
C GLU A 797 -1.18 -17.90 -28.08
N GLY A 798 -0.05 -18.39 -27.57
CA GLY A 798 1.27 -17.75 -27.75
C GLY A 798 1.48 -16.46 -26.95
N GLY A 799 0.69 -16.22 -25.90
CA GLY A 799 0.78 -15.03 -25.04
C GLY A 799 -0.15 -13.88 -25.44
N LEU A 800 -1.05 -14.10 -26.41
CA LEU A 800 -2.14 -13.18 -26.73
C LEU A 800 -3.13 -13.10 -25.57
N HIS A 801 -3.57 -11.89 -25.22
CA HIS A 801 -4.48 -11.66 -24.10
C HIS A 801 -5.41 -10.47 -24.38
N VAL A 802 -6.53 -10.42 -23.65
CA VAL A 802 -7.37 -9.22 -23.62
C VAL A 802 -6.62 -8.13 -22.85
N HIS A 803 -6.50 -6.95 -23.44
CA HIS A 803 -5.81 -5.81 -22.84
C HIS A 803 -6.44 -5.45 -21.49
N ASN A 804 -5.61 -5.06 -20.52
CA ASN A 804 -6.10 -4.88 -19.15
C ASN A 804 -7.13 -3.75 -19.02
N ARG A 805 -7.06 -2.71 -19.86
CA ARG A 805 -7.94 -1.52 -19.75
C ARG A 805 -9.05 -1.45 -20.79
N GLU A 806 -8.87 -2.14 -21.90
CA GLU A 806 -9.71 -1.99 -23.07
C GLU A 806 -10.16 -3.36 -23.56
N PRO A 807 -11.39 -3.47 -24.09
CA PRO A 807 -11.90 -4.72 -24.64
C PRO A 807 -11.28 -5.01 -26.01
N CYS A 808 -9.96 -5.06 -26.10
CA CYS A 808 -9.19 -5.34 -27.31
C CYS A 808 -8.18 -6.47 -27.06
N LEU A 809 -7.78 -7.17 -28.13
CA LEU A 809 -6.69 -8.14 -28.07
C LEU A 809 -5.36 -7.44 -28.29
N ASP A 810 -4.42 -7.69 -27.38
CA ASP A 810 -3.06 -7.18 -27.40
C ASP A 810 -2.05 -8.33 -27.22
N GLY A 811 -0.77 -8.02 -27.39
CA GLY A 811 0.32 -8.98 -27.36
C GLY A 811 0.47 -9.69 -28.69
N TRP A 812 0.36 -9.00 -29.82
CA TRP A 812 0.58 -9.62 -31.14
C TRP A 812 2.07 -9.87 -31.46
N SER A 813 3.00 -9.43 -30.60
CA SER A 813 4.45 -9.61 -30.79
C SER A 813 5.14 -10.38 -29.65
N GLY A 814 6.07 -11.25 -30.02
CA GLY A 814 6.82 -12.12 -29.10
C GLY A 814 8.32 -12.17 -29.40
N ARG A 815 9.12 -12.50 -28.38
CA ARG A 815 10.59 -12.59 -28.49
C ARG A 815 11.11 -13.77 -29.32
N ASN A 816 10.25 -14.71 -29.72
CA ASN A 816 10.66 -16.02 -30.25
C ASN A 816 9.96 -16.46 -31.56
N GLN A 817 9.35 -15.54 -32.32
CA GLN A 817 8.62 -15.89 -33.56
C GLN A 817 7.50 -16.96 -33.41
N GLU A 818 7.06 -17.25 -32.17
CA GLU A 818 5.96 -18.17 -31.94
C GLU A 818 4.66 -17.59 -32.51
N ARG A 819 3.95 -18.42 -33.28
CA ARG A 819 2.68 -18.08 -33.93
C ARG A 819 1.65 -17.70 -32.87
N ARG A 820 1.21 -16.44 -32.87
CA ARG A 820 0.16 -15.93 -31.97
C ARG A 820 -1.18 -15.95 -32.68
N LEU A 821 -2.17 -16.53 -32.03
CA LEU A 821 -3.46 -16.86 -32.63
C LEU A 821 -4.57 -16.42 -31.68
N ALA A 822 -5.56 -15.70 -32.21
CA ALA A 822 -6.86 -15.60 -31.61
C ALA A 822 -7.81 -16.57 -32.31
N SER A 823 -8.69 -17.23 -31.57
CA SER A 823 -9.73 -18.06 -32.18
C SER A 823 -11.09 -17.87 -31.50
N TRP A 824 -12.13 -17.98 -32.31
CA TRP A 824 -13.52 -17.95 -31.88
C TRP A 824 -14.25 -19.16 -32.45
N THR A 825 -15.10 -19.77 -31.64
CA THR A 825 -16.09 -20.73 -32.11
C THR A 825 -17.36 -19.96 -32.47
N VAL A 826 -17.85 -20.14 -33.69
CA VAL A 826 -19.02 -19.43 -34.21
C VAL A 826 -20.08 -20.43 -34.67
N ARG A 827 -21.35 -20.12 -34.43
CA ARG A 827 -22.51 -20.87 -34.93
C ARG A 827 -23.20 -20.08 -36.05
N VAL A 828 -23.28 -20.71 -37.20
CA VAL A 828 -23.99 -20.22 -38.38
C VAL A 828 -25.30 -20.98 -38.49
N ASP A 829 -26.41 -20.31 -38.21
CA ASP A 829 -27.75 -20.89 -38.31
C ASP A 829 -28.26 -20.84 -39.76
N LYS A 830 -28.04 -19.71 -40.45
CA LYS A 830 -28.29 -19.53 -41.88
C LYS A 830 -26.96 -19.35 -42.61
N GLY A 831 -26.57 -20.36 -43.39
CA GLY A 831 -25.38 -20.32 -44.21
C GLY A 831 -25.45 -19.24 -45.29
N GLY A 832 -24.28 -18.80 -45.74
CA GLY A 832 -24.17 -17.78 -46.77
C GLY A 832 -22.74 -17.30 -46.99
N THR A 833 -22.62 -16.25 -47.80
CA THR A 833 -21.35 -15.62 -48.16
C THR A 833 -21.14 -14.39 -47.27
N PHE A 834 -19.97 -14.28 -46.66
CA PHE A 834 -19.63 -13.26 -45.69
C PHE A 834 -18.46 -12.41 -46.16
N VAL A 835 -18.51 -11.12 -45.84
CA VAL A 835 -17.37 -10.21 -45.94
C VAL A 835 -16.72 -10.04 -44.57
N VAL A 836 -15.38 -10.04 -44.54
CA VAL A 836 -14.61 -9.81 -43.32
C VAL A 836 -14.37 -8.33 -43.10
N ASN A 837 -14.66 -7.86 -41.89
CA ASN A 837 -14.38 -6.51 -41.44
C ASN A 837 -13.57 -6.56 -40.15
N LEU A 838 -12.55 -5.70 -40.05
CA LEU A 838 -11.73 -5.53 -38.86
C LEU A 838 -11.82 -4.09 -38.34
N LYS A 839 -11.81 -3.95 -37.02
CA LYS A 839 -11.61 -2.68 -36.31
C LYS A 839 -10.43 -2.80 -35.35
N TYR A 840 -9.44 -1.93 -35.47
CA TYR A 840 -8.21 -1.96 -34.67
C TYR A 840 -7.58 -0.57 -34.50
N GLY A 841 -6.71 -0.41 -33.50
CA GLY A 841 -5.95 0.83 -33.24
C GLY A 841 -4.44 0.62 -33.11
N PHE A 842 -3.66 1.69 -33.31
CA PHE A 842 -2.21 1.75 -33.14
C PHE A 842 -1.78 3.04 -32.43
N ASN A 843 -0.70 2.95 -31.66
CA ASN A 843 -0.18 4.11 -30.93
C ASN A 843 0.86 4.92 -31.74
N THR A 844 1.48 4.36 -32.79
CA THR A 844 2.43 5.09 -33.65
C THR A 844 2.43 4.56 -35.10
N ASP A 845 2.79 5.42 -36.06
CA ASP A 845 2.99 5.07 -37.49
C ASP A 845 4.31 4.31 -37.74
N GLN A 846 5.25 4.30 -36.78
CA GLN A 846 6.64 3.91 -37.04
C GLN A 846 6.86 2.40 -37.23
N ASP A 847 5.87 1.55 -36.91
CA ASP A 847 6.01 0.09 -36.87
C ASP A 847 5.00 -0.69 -37.75
N ILE A 848 4.27 -0.02 -38.66
CA ILE A 848 3.19 -0.67 -39.44
C ILE A 848 3.71 -1.73 -40.43
N GLY A 849 4.94 -1.58 -40.97
CA GLY A 849 5.67 -2.61 -41.73
C GLY A 849 4.89 -3.35 -42.84
N GLU A 850 5.26 -4.60 -43.14
CA GLU A 850 4.51 -5.54 -44.02
C GLU A 850 3.37 -6.27 -43.27
N MET A 851 2.92 -5.71 -42.14
CA MET A 851 2.03 -6.38 -41.21
C MET A 851 0.66 -6.63 -41.84
N ALA A 852 0.10 -7.81 -41.57
CA ALA A 852 -1.24 -8.17 -42.02
C ALA A 852 -1.96 -9.03 -40.99
N PHE A 853 -3.27 -8.84 -40.90
CA PHE A 853 -4.15 -9.79 -40.23
C PHE A 853 -4.52 -10.91 -41.19
N VAL A 854 -4.33 -12.16 -40.80
CA VAL A 854 -4.79 -13.32 -41.58
C VAL A 854 -5.96 -13.95 -40.86
N VAL A 855 -7.13 -13.96 -41.52
CA VAL A 855 -8.32 -14.65 -41.04
C VAL A 855 -8.38 -16.02 -41.69
N GLU A 856 -8.20 -17.08 -40.90
CA GLU A 856 -8.25 -18.46 -41.37
C GLU A 856 -9.61 -19.10 -41.07
N THR A 857 -10.11 -19.86 -42.05
CA THR A 857 -11.36 -20.63 -41.97
C THR A 857 -11.18 -22.02 -42.58
N GLN A 858 -12.19 -22.90 -42.50
CA GLN A 858 -12.13 -24.30 -43.00
C GLN A 858 -12.15 -24.43 -44.54
N GLY A 859 -11.52 -23.51 -45.27
CA GLY A 859 -11.47 -23.57 -46.73
C GLY A 859 -10.81 -22.38 -47.42
N LYS A 860 -10.57 -21.26 -46.71
CA LYS A 860 -9.92 -20.08 -47.27
C LYS A 860 -9.28 -19.22 -46.17
N ASP A 861 -8.07 -18.75 -46.43
CA ASP A 861 -7.38 -17.76 -45.62
C ASP A 861 -7.46 -16.40 -46.32
N ILE A 862 -7.86 -15.37 -45.57
CA ILE A 862 -7.96 -14.00 -46.08
C ILE A 862 -6.87 -13.17 -45.42
N ARG A 863 -5.92 -12.71 -46.22
CA ARG A 863 -4.85 -11.82 -45.78
C ARG A 863 -5.29 -10.36 -45.93
N MET A 864 -5.26 -9.64 -44.83
CA MET A 864 -5.74 -8.27 -44.68
C MET A 864 -4.58 -7.36 -44.24
N PRO A 865 -3.85 -6.72 -45.18
CA PRO A 865 -2.78 -5.78 -44.85
C PRO A 865 -3.29 -4.63 -43.97
N ILE A 866 -2.47 -4.17 -43.03
CA ILE A 866 -2.89 -3.06 -42.16
C ILE A 866 -3.20 -1.81 -43.00
N GLN A 867 -4.34 -1.18 -42.73
CA GLN A 867 -4.78 0.08 -43.32
C GLN A 867 -5.29 1.02 -42.23
N ILE A 868 -4.73 2.23 -42.18
CA ILE A 868 -5.21 3.31 -41.31
C ILE A 868 -6.31 4.07 -42.03
N THR A 869 -7.47 4.23 -41.38
CA THR A 869 -8.61 4.97 -41.94
C THR A 869 -8.93 6.25 -41.15
N GLY A 870 -8.30 6.45 -39.99
CA GLY A 870 -8.49 7.66 -39.20
C GLY A 870 -7.55 7.78 -38.01
N VAL A 871 -7.83 8.79 -37.19
CA VAL A 871 -7.11 9.12 -35.96
C VAL A 871 -8.15 9.47 -34.90
N GLU A 872 -8.01 8.89 -33.71
CA GLU A 872 -8.89 9.14 -32.56
C GLU A 872 -8.06 9.54 -31.34
N PRO A 873 -8.62 10.26 -30.35
CA PRO A 873 -7.95 10.45 -29.08
C PRO A 873 -7.59 9.10 -28.44
N ASP A 874 -6.38 9.01 -27.92
CA ASP A 874 -5.90 7.86 -27.18
C ASP A 874 -6.73 7.72 -25.89
N SER A 875 -7.27 6.53 -25.71
CA SER A 875 -8.08 6.09 -24.56
C SER A 875 -7.33 6.16 -23.22
N HIS A 876 -6.01 6.07 -23.24
CA HIS A 876 -5.11 6.16 -22.08
C HIS A 876 -4.66 7.59 -21.78
N ASN A 877 -4.50 8.41 -22.82
CA ASN A 877 -4.14 9.80 -22.69
C ASN A 877 -4.88 10.62 -23.75
N LYS A 878 -5.98 11.27 -23.36
CA LYS A 878 -6.80 12.07 -24.28
C LYS A 878 -6.06 13.28 -24.89
N GLU A 879 -4.86 13.61 -24.41
CA GLU A 879 -3.95 14.61 -25.01
C GLU A 879 -3.11 14.03 -26.16
N ARG A 880 -3.15 12.71 -26.37
CA ARG A 880 -2.52 12.01 -27.48
C ARG A 880 -3.57 11.46 -28.41
N ASN A 881 -3.16 11.21 -29.64
CA ASN A 881 -3.98 10.57 -30.66
C ASN A 881 -3.43 9.18 -30.97
N GLN A 882 -4.33 8.21 -31.13
CA GLN A 882 -4.07 6.89 -31.69
C GLN A 882 -4.57 6.84 -33.13
N LEU A 883 -3.85 6.11 -33.98
CA LEU A 883 -4.29 5.80 -35.34
C LEU A 883 -5.31 4.67 -35.25
N VAL A 884 -6.34 4.70 -36.08
CA VAL A 884 -7.37 3.66 -36.07
C VAL A 884 -7.72 3.21 -37.48
N SER A 885 -8.22 1.99 -37.54
CA SER A 885 -9.04 1.53 -38.64
C SER A 885 -10.44 1.25 -38.13
N GLU A 886 -11.38 2.14 -38.44
CA GLU A 886 -12.77 2.05 -37.94
C GLU A 886 -13.59 0.98 -38.68
N LYS A 887 -13.27 0.72 -39.95
CA LYS A 887 -13.81 -0.38 -40.74
C LYS A 887 -12.86 -0.72 -41.88
N PHE A 888 -12.07 -1.77 -41.73
CA PHE A 888 -11.27 -2.34 -42.83
C PHE A 888 -11.94 -3.59 -43.39
N GLN A 889 -12.43 -3.47 -44.62
CA GLN A 889 -13.11 -4.55 -45.33
C GLN A 889 -12.11 -5.32 -46.20
N SER A 890 -12.13 -6.66 -46.15
CA SER A 890 -11.15 -7.52 -46.86
C SER A 890 -11.17 -7.41 -48.38
N GLY A 891 -12.26 -6.94 -49.00
CA GLY A 891 -12.50 -7.04 -50.45
C GLY A 891 -12.73 -8.48 -50.95
N GLU A 892 -12.45 -9.47 -50.11
CA GLU A 892 -12.66 -10.90 -50.33
C GLU A 892 -13.79 -11.46 -49.46
N VAL A 893 -14.37 -12.58 -49.90
CA VAL A 893 -15.49 -13.24 -49.22
C VAL A 893 -15.13 -14.63 -48.69
N ILE A 894 -15.90 -15.09 -47.70
CA ILE A 894 -15.85 -16.43 -47.09
C ILE A 894 -17.26 -17.05 -47.17
N ASP A 895 -17.36 -18.29 -47.62
CA ASP A 895 -18.61 -19.05 -47.55
C ASP A 895 -18.63 -19.92 -46.31
N LEU A 896 -19.66 -19.76 -45.47
CA LEU A 896 -19.86 -20.60 -44.29
C LEU A 896 -21.21 -21.33 -44.41
N PRO A 897 -21.23 -22.68 -44.48
CA PRO A 897 -22.47 -23.44 -44.41
C PRO A 897 -23.07 -23.41 -43.00
N PRO A 898 -24.34 -23.79 -42.81
CA PRO A 898 -24.92 -23.93 -41.47
C PRO A 898 -24.11 -24.90 -40.60
N GLY A 899 -23.85 -24.53 -39.35
CA GLY A 899 -23.09 -25.35 -38.40
C GLY A 899 -22.13 -24.57 -37.52
N LEU A 900 -21.29 -25.31 -36.81
CA LEU A 900 -20.21 -24.77 -35.98
C LEU A 900 -18.93 -24.63 -36.79
N HIS A 901 -18.28 -23.47 -36.65
CA HIS A 901 -17.02 -23.15 -37.32
C HIS A 901 -16.03 -22.56 -36.32
N THR A 902 -14.74 -22.70 -36.62
CA THR A 902 -13.67 -22.01 -35.89
C THR A 902 -13.11 -20.93 -36.80
N ILE A 903 -13.19 -19.68 -36.37
CA ILE A 903 -12.57 -18.54 -37.04
C ILE A 903 -11.28 -18.21 -36.30
N LYS A 904 -10.19 -18.10 -37.03
CA LYS A 904 -8.85 -17.88 -36.51
C LYS A 904 -8.31 -16.56 -37.03
N LEU A 905 -7.62 -15.80 -36.19
CA LEU A 905 -6.96 -14.56 -36.58
C LEU A 905 -5.50 -14.54 -36.14
N LEU A 906 -4.62 -14.19 -37.07
CA LEU A 906 -3.19 -14.10 -36.88
C LEU A 906 -2.66 -12.73 -37.29
N ALA A 907 -1.53 -12.35 -36.73
CA ALA A 907 -0.75 -11.21 -37.22
C ALA A 907 0.55 -11.71 -37.85
N GLU A 908 0.75 -11.44 -39.14
CA GLU A 908 2.00 -11.67 -39.87
C GLU A 908 2.85 -10.39 -39.90
N GLY A 909 4.18 -10.52 -40.03
CA GLY A 909 5.07 -9.38 -40.27
C GLY A 909 5.31 -8.46 -39.06
N ALA A 910 4.93 -8.88 -37.86
CA ALA A 910 5.20 -8.13 -36.62
C ALA A 910 6.73 -8.05 -36.36
N PRO A 911 7.31 -6.85 -36.15
CA PRO A 911 8.74 -6.71 -35.89
C PRO A 911 9.18 -7.41 -34.59
N GLU A 912 10.41 -7.94 -34.56
CA GLU A 912 11.02 -8.47 -33.33
C GLU A 912 11.05 -7.37 -32.25
N ALA A 913 10.56 -7.68 -31.05
CA ALA A 913 10.53 -6.73 -29.94
C ALA A 913 11.92 -6.12 -29.70
N PHE A 914 12.04 -4.80 -29.84
CA PHE A 914 13.28 -4.05 -29.65
C PHE A 914 14.09 -4.52 -28.42
N LYS A 915 15.38 -4.80 -28.61
CA LYS A 915 16.33 -4.97 -27.49
C LYS A 915 16.32 -3.68 -26.66
N ARG A 916 16.08 -3.82 -25.35
CA ARG A 916 16.12 -2.70 -24.40
C ARG A 916 17.47 -1.97 -24.51
N PRO A 917 17.51 -0.63 -24.62
CA PRO A 917 18.75 0.11 -24.49
C PRO A 917 19.36 -0.12 -23.10
N PRO A 918 20.69 -0.32 -22.98
CA PRO A 918 21.33 -0.42 -21.67
C PRO A 918 21.11 0.88 -20.86
N GLY A 919 20.72 0.74 -19.59
CA GLY A 919 20.50 1.88 -18.67
C GLY A 919 19.05 2.34 -18.45
N ARG A 920 18.03 1.64 -18.99
CA ARG A 920 16.60 1.90 -18.73
C ARG A 920 15.84 0.67 -18.22
N GLU A 921 16.39 -0.04 -17.25
CA GLU A 921 15.85 -1.32 -16.78
C GLU A 921 14.54 -1.19 -15.98
N ASN A 922 14.24 -0.01 -15.41
CA ASN A 922 13.07 0.25 -14.56
C ASN A 922 11.97 1.12 -15.20
N GLN A 923 12.06 1.47 -16.49
CA GLN A 923 10.94 2.08 -17.19
C GLN A 923 10.08 0.98 -17.83
N ILE A 924 8.81 0.88 -17.42
CA ILE A 924 7.78 0.23 -18.22
C ILE A 924 7.65 1.07 -19.49
N LEU A 925 8.42 0.75 -20.53
CA LEU A 925 8.08 1.15 -21.88
C LEU A 925 6.75 0.46 -22.18
N CYS A 926 5.68 1.24 -22.29
CA CYS A 926 4.43 0.77 -22.89
C CYS A 926 4.79 0.10 -24.23
N TYR A 927 4.21 -1.07 -24.51
CA TYR A 927 4.40 -1.84 -25.73
C TYR A 927 3.73 -1.12 -26.92
N THR A 928 4.17 0.11 -27.25
CA THR A 928 3.42 1.09 -28.07
C THR A 928 3.47 0.86 -29.59
N GLY A 929 3.84 -0.33 -30.06
CA GLY A 929 4.03 -0.60 -31.49
C GLY A 929 3.03 -1.57 -32.13
N PHE A 930 2.11 -2.19 -31.38
CA PHE A 930 1.33 -3.33 -31.88
C PHE A 930 -0.18 -3.03 -32.02
N PRO A 931 -0.89 -3.67 -32.97
CA PRO A 931 -2.31 -3.43 -33.19
C PRO A 931 -3.14 -3.90 -32.00
N MET A 932 -4.01 -3.02 -31.51
CA MET A 932 -5.05 -3.36 -30.55
C MET A 932 -6.32 -3.73 -31.33
N LEU A 933 -6.59 -5.02 -31.51
CA LEU A 933 -7.79 -5.46 -32.23
C LEU A 933 -9.03 -5.28 -31.36
N LYS A 934 -9.95 -4.41 -31.78
CA LYS A 934 -11.19 -4.12 -31.08
C LYS A 934 -12.33 -5.04 -31.52
N GLU A 935 -12.50 -5.23 -32.84
CA GLU A 935 -13.59 -6.07 -33.40
C GLU A 935 -13.14 -6.84 -34.64
N LEU A 936 -13.65 -8.07 -34.78
CA LEU A 936 -13.67 -8.84 -36.01
C LEU A 936 -15.13 -9.16 -36.36
N ARG A 937 -15.58 -8.81 -37.57
CA ARG A 937 -16.98 -8.99 -37.98
C ARG A 937 -17.07 -9.68 -39.34
N LEU A 938 -17.92 -10.70 -39.43
CA LEU A 938 -18.35 -11.32 -40.68
C LEU A 938 -19.75 -10.78 -41.02
N GLU A 939 -19.85 -9.94 -42.05
CA GLU A 939 -21.13 -9.39 -42.51
C GLU A 939 -21.70 -10.27 -43.62
N LEU A 940 -22.92 -10.78 -43.45
CA LEU A 940 -23.61 -11.58 -44.47
C LEU A 940 -23.93 -10.71 -45.69
N ILE A 941 -23.56 -11.18 -46.87
CA ILE A 941 -23.94 -10.53 -48.13
C ILE A 941 -25.40 -10.89 -48.43
N PRO A 942 -26.29 -9.89 -48.64
CA PRO A 942 -27.71 -10.11 -48.88
C PRO A 942 -28.05 -11.01 -50.07
#